data_AF-A0A6Q2ZM54-F1
#
_entry.id   AF-A0A6Q2ZM54-F1
#
_cell.length_a   1.000
_cell.length_b   1.000
_cell.length_c   1.000
_cell.angle_alpha   90.00
_cell.angle_beta   90.00
_cell.angle_gamma   90.00
#
_symmetry.space_group_name_H-M   'P 1'
#
loop_
_entity.id
_entity.type
_entity.pdbx_description
1 polymer ?
#
loop_
_entity_poly.entity_id
_entity_poly.type
_entity_poly.pdbx_seq_one_letter_code
_entity_poly.pdbx_strand_id
1 'polypeptide(L)'
;MAYTNYSSLNRAQLTFEYLHTNSQDLRGGYMICFLDDGTGMDPNEATHVIQFGKSSKRTPDSTHIGQYGNGLKSGSMRIGKDFILFTKKENTLSCLFLSRTFHEEEGLDEVIVPLPTWDLLTKQPITGDPEKFAIETELIYKYSPFKNEQQLMEQFSKIEGISGTLVIVYNLKLMDTREPELDVETDHQDILMAGTPSEGVKPERRSFRAYAAVLYIDPRMRIFIQGHKVRTKRLSCCLYKPRVYKYTSTRFKTRAEQEVKKADHLAKIGECPYTHISWLRSLGRTNQVMLRKAQEGAMMLRREADIKKKIQESKQKALKEPKELSFIFGVNIEQRDLDGMFVYNCSRLIKMYEKTGPQLEGGMACGGVVGVVDVPYLVLEPTHNKQDFADAKEYRHLLRAMGEHLAQYWKDSNIAQKGIVKFWDEFGYLSASWSSLPSSEQRYKRRRAMEIPLTIQCDKCLKWRTLPFQMDAVDKRYPDSWVCLMNPDSTQDRCDAAEQKQNLPCGVLKKDRQTAEDKQKELTEKIRQQQEKLEALQKTSTIRSAADVKKLPLDVSMRQINESSQVHIYPEPVTHTHTHTHTHCPFLNIMFYVLSLSPRLPGRQSVSKPAPPPPKPSPKAPAKVPAKPTPPSRSSRVSVILYFCLFCVLSSVDKGLLVEVRVNKEWFTGKVVAVESNKQSIRWKVKFDYVPRSTPKDRWTLLRYFFPPDFRIPKDDVNSMTAEELVAFPMKEYFQQYELGLQSLCNSYQSRADARAKAVEEKSSSAETKLREADEKLQKLRTNIVQLLQKVQEVRCTIVKVLYFQDVRRK
;
A
#
# COMPACT_ATOMS: atom_id res chain seq x y z
N MET A 1 7.00 -21.73 -13.49
CA MET A 1 8.32 -22.32 -13.81
C MET A 1 8.88 -22.90 -12.52
N ALA A 2 8.47 -24.11 -12.15
CA ALA A 2 9.12 -24.86 -11.09
C ALA A 2 10.35 -25.58 -11.70
N TYR A 3 11.43 -25.77 -10.93
CA TYR A 3 12.60 -26.51 -11.41
C TYR A 3 12.43 -28.02 -11.26
N THR A 4 11.91 -28.44 -10.11
CA THR A 4 11.58 -29.82 -9.77
C THR A 4 10.11 -29.93 -9.36
N ASN A 5 9.62 -31.16 -9.14
CA ASN A 5 8.33 -31.35 -8.48
C ASN A 5 8.47 -31.03 -6.98
N TYR A 6 7.61 -30.16 -6.46
CA TYR A 6 7.57 -29.77 -5.05
C TYR A 6 6.42 -30.43 -4.26
N SER A 7 5.80 -31.49 -4.79
CA SER A 7 4.66 -32.17 -4.12
C SER A 7 5.02 -32.80 -2.77
N SER A 8 6.31 -33.08 -2.51
CA SER A 8 6.82 -33.62 -1.24
C SER A 8 7.32 -32.56 -0.26
N LEU A 9 7.19 -31.26 -0.57
CA LEU A 9 7.54 -30.19 0.37
C LEU A 9 6.34 -29.80 1.24
N ASN A 10 6.57 -29.72 2.55
CA ASN A 10 5.56 -29.31 3.52
C ASN A 10 4.94 -27.96 3.15
N ARG A 11 3.61 -27.88 3.23
CA ARG A 11 2.83 -26.67 2.99
C ARG A 11 2.47 -26.03 4.32
N ALA A 12 2.31 -24.71 4.34
CA ALA A 12 1.70 -24.04 5.49
C ALA A 12 0.20 -24.38 5.52
N GLN A 13 -0.21 -25.24 6.45
CA GLN A 13 -1.61 -25.47 6.83
C GLN A 13 -2.10 -24.34 7.76
N LEU A 14 -3.41 -24.33 8.02
CA LEU A 14 -4.08 -23.42 8.95
C LEU A 14 -4.73 -24.27 10.05
N THR A 15 -4.63 -23.84 11.31
CA THR A 15 -5.23 -24.49 12.49
C THR A 15 -5.87 -23.43 13.41
N PHE A 16 -6.70 -23.84 14.38
CA PHE A 16 -7.47 -22.96 15.27
C PHE A 16 -7.79 -23.62 16.62
N GLU A 17 -8.00 -22.83 17.67
CA GLU A 17 -8.49 -23.30 18.99
C GLU A 17 -9.58 -22.38 19.57
N TYR A 18 -10.58 -23.01 20.23
CA TYR A 18 -11.40 -22.61 21.40
C TYR A 18 -12.04 -21.18 21.51
N LEU A 19 -13.29 -20.99 22.00
CA LEU A 19 -14.36 -21.93 22.42
C LEU A 19 -15.74 -21.22 22.50
N HIS A 20 -16.79 -22.04 22.59
CA HIS A 20 -18.03 -21.93 23.39
C HIS A 20 -19.37 -21.45 22.77
N THR A 21 -20.40 -22.22 23.12
CA THR A 21 -21.85 -22.20 22.79
C THR A 21 -22.63 -21.17 23.65
N ASN A 22 -23.95 -20.97 23.56
CA ASN A 22 -25.06 -21.80 23.05
C ASN A 22 -26.12 -21.00 22.24
N SER A 23 -27.13 -21.69 21.73
CA SER A 23 -28.21 -21.17 20.86
C SER A 23 -29.43 -20.61 21.62
N GLN A 24 -30.38 -20.04 20.87
CA GLN A 24 -31.81 -20.24 21.13
C GLN A 24 -32.43 -21.20 20.11
N ASP A 25 -31.99 -21.11 18.85
CA ASP A 25 -31.91 -22.26 17.91
C ASP A 25 -30.71 -22.06 16.98
N LEU A 26 -30.54 -20.83 16.47
CA LEU A 26 -29.24 -20.27 16.09
C LEU A 26 -28.75 -19.27 17.16
N ARG A 27 -27.44 -19.03 17.22
CA ARG A 27 -26.85 -18.04 18.14
C ARG A 27 -27.07 -16.61 17.61
N GLY A 28 -27.61 -15.73 18.45
CA GLY A 28 -27.87 -14.32 18.13
C GLY A 28 -29.22 -14.02 17.48
N GLY A 29 -30.17 -14.96 17.50
CA GLY A 29 -31.59 -14.75 17.14
C GLY A 29 -31.89 -14.63 15.64
N TYR A 30 -30.98 -14.08 14.83
CA TYR A 30 -31.18 -13.84 13.40
C TYR A 30 -29.91 -14.08 12.56
N MET A 31 -30.03 -13.90 11.24
CA MET A 31 -28.94 -14.05 10.26
C MET A 31 -28.68 -12.73 9.53
N ILE A 32 -27.41 -12.43 9.25
CA ILE A 32 -27.02 -11.29 8.41
C ILE A 32 -26.89 -11.76 6.96
N CYS A 33 -27.76 -11.26 6.09
CA CYS A 33 -27.79 -11.58 4.66
C CYS A 33 -27.25 -10.41 3.81
N PHE A 34 -26.29 -10.70 2.94
CA PHE A 34 -25.82 -9.78 1.88
C PHE A 34 -26.20 -10.36 0.52
N LEU A 35 -27.09 -9.69 -0.20
CA LEU A 35 -27.54 -10.07 -1.55
C LEU A 35 -27.01 -9.03 -2.57
N ASP A 36 -26.40 -9.49 -3.66
CA ASP A 36 -26.00 -8.66 -4.80
C ASP A 36 -26.52 -9.20 -6.15
N ASP A 37 -26.85 -8.25 -7.03
CA ASP A 37 -27.20 -8.44 -8.45
C ASP A 37 -25.95 -8.42 -9.35
N GLY A 38 -24.81 -8.85 -8.81
CA GLY A 38 -23.51 -8.82 -9.47
C GLY A 38 -23.31 -9.92 -10.51
N THR A 39 -22.06 -10.08 -10.96
CA THR A 39 -21.66 -11.08 -11.98
C THR A 39 -21.72 -12.52 -11.48
N GLY A 40 -21.96 -12.75 -10.19
CA GLY A 40 -21.75 -14.03 -9.52
C GLY A 40 -20.30 -14.53 -9.67
N MET A 41 -20.13 -15.84 -9.45
CA MET A 41 -18.88 -16.59 -9.62
C MET A 41 -19.19 -17.97 -10.23
N ASP A 42 -18.28 -18.49 -11.05
CA ASP A 42 -18.33 -19.88 -11.53
C ASP A 42 -17.67 -20.84 -10.51
N PRO A 43 -17.77 -22.17 -10.65
CA PRO A 43 -17.21 -23.11 -9.68
C PRO A 43 -15.69 -22.96 -9.46
N ASN A 44 -14.93 -22.51 -10.47
CA ASN A 44 -13.49 -22.28 -10.33
C ASN A 44 -13.22 -20.95 -9.59
N GLU A 45 -14.00 -19.91 -9.87
CA GLU A 45 -13.97 -18.66 -9.11
C GLU A 45 -14.41 -18.85 -7.65
N ALA A 46 -15.44 -19.65 -7.40
CA ALA A 46 -15.86 -20.07 -6.06
C ALA A 46 -14.75 -20.85 -5.34
N THR A 47 -14.06 -21.77 -6.04
CA THR A 47 -12.87 -22.46 -5.49
C THR A 47 -11.71 -21.49 -5.18
N HIS A 48 -11.63 -20.35 -5.86
CA HIS A 48 -10.69 -19.29 -5.50
C HIS A 48 -11.12 -18.49 -4.25
N VAL A 49 -12.38 -18.56 -3.81
CA VAL A 49 -12.83 -17.93 -2.57
C VAL A 49 -12.19 -18.58 -1.35
N ILE A 50 -11.94 -19.89 -1.32
CA ILE A 50 -11.23 -20.51 -0.17
C ILE A 50 -9.72 -20.23 -0.18
N GLN A 51 -9.12 -19.90 -1.33
CA GLN A 51 -7.67 -19.70 -1.46
C GLN A 51 -7.22 -18.36 -0.84
N PHE A 52 -6.64 -18.42 0.37
CA PHE A 52 -6.11 -17.26 1.07
C PHE A 52 -5.00 -16.54 0.29
N GLY A 53 -4.97 -15.20 0.36
CA GLY A 53 -4.00 -14.35 -0.35
C GLY A 53 -4.16 -14.25 -1.87
N LYS A 54 -5.00 -15.09 -2.51
CA LYS A 54 -5.24 -15.07 -3.96
C LYS A 54 -6.31 -14.04 -4.33
N SER A 55 -6.06 -13.23 -5.36
CA SER A 55 -7.08 -12.37 -5.97
C SER A 55 -6.74 -12.10 -7.43
N SER A 56 -7.65 -12.47 -8.34
CA SER A 56 -7.59 -12.08 -9.76
C SER A 56 -7.67 -10.55 -9.94
N LYS A 57 -8.23 -9.83 -8.96
CA LYS A 57 -8.43 -8.38 -8.98
C LYS A 57 -7.15 -7.60 -8.64
N ARG A 58 -6.06 -8.26 -8.25
CA ARG A 58 -4.75 -7.66 -7.92
C ARG A 58 -3.90 -7.40 -9.18
N THR A 59 -4.25 -6.39 -9.97
CA THR A 59 -3.41 -5.87 -11.06
C THR A 59 -2.83 -4.49 -10.70
N PRO A 60 -1.67 -4.06 -11.25
CA PRO A 60 -1.02 -2.81 -10.85
C PRO A 60 -1.87 -1.55 -11.10
N ASP A 61 -2.75 -1.63 -12.09
CA ASP A 61 -3.61 -0.54 -12.55
C ASP A 61 -5.08 -0.76 -12.10
N SER A 62 -5.31 -1.63 -11.10
CA SER A 62 -6.65 -1.98 -10.63
C SER A 62 -7.31 -0.88 -9.79
N THR A 63 -8.52 -0.50 -10.19
CA THR A 63 -9.48 0.28 -9.39
C THR A 63 -10.22 -0.58 -8.35
N HIS A 64 -10.03 -1.91 -8.36
CA HIS A 64 -10.71 -2.84 -7.48
C HIS A 64 -10.17 -2.81 -6.04
N ILE A 65 -11.06 -2.56 -5.08
CA ILE A 65 -10.80 -2.60 -3.63
C ILE A 65 -10.37 -4.01 -3.13
N GLY A 66 -10.57 -5.06 -3.93
CA GLY A 66 -10.47 -6.49 -3.56
C GLY A 66 -9.07 -7.12 -3.66
N GLN A 67 -7.98 -6.40 -3.37
CA GLN A 67 -6.62 -6.87 -3.72
C GLN A 67 -6.05 -8.02 -2.85
N TYR A 68 -6.37 -8.12 -1.56
CA TYR A 68 -5.68 -9.05 -0.63
C TYR A 68 -6.22 -10.50 -0.56
N GLY A 69 -7.33 -10.82 -1.24
CA GLY A 69 -7.90 -12.18 -1.23
C GLY A 69 -8.47 -12.67 0.12
N ASN A 70 -8.50 -11.82 1.17
CA ASN A 70 -8.92 -12.22 2.53
C ASN A 70 -10.25 -11.62 3.02
N GLY A 71 -10.75 -10.55 2.36
CA GLY A 71 -11.79 -9.68 2.93
C GLY A 71 -13.09 -10.38 3.36
N LEU A 72 -13.57 -11.35 2.57
CA LEU A 72 -14.78 -12.11 2.90
C LEU A 72 -14.59 -12.93 4.19
N LYS A 73 -13.51 -13.73 4.26
CA LYS A 73 -13.24 -14.64 5.38
C LYS A 73 -13.02 -13.89 6.69
N SER A 74 -12.22 -12.83 6.67
CA SER A 74 -12.00 -11.99 7.86
C SER A 74 -13.23 -11.18 8.27
N GLY A 75 -14.13 -10.87 7.33
CA GLY A 75 -15.38 -10.17 7.61
C GLY A 75 -16.44 -11.10 8.22
N SER A 76 -16.75 -12.22 7.55
CA SER A 76 -17.76 -13.17 8.02
C SER A 76 -17.39 -13.78 9.38
N MET A 77 -16.15 -14.24 9.56
CA MET A 77 -15.67 -14.79 10.84
C MET A 77 -15.55 -13.76 11.98
N ARG A 78 -15.62 -12.45 11.67
CA ARG A 78 -15.75 -11.39 12.66
C ARG A 78 -17.21 -11.17 13.08
N ILE A 79 -18.16 -11.29 12.16
CA ILE A 79 -19.60 -11.05 12.40
C ILE A 79 -20.26 -12.26 13.07
N GLY A 80 -19.95 -13.48 12.61
CA GLY A 80 -20.53 -14.72 13.13
C GLY A 80 -19.54 -15.89 13.17
N LYS A 81 -20.02 -17.02 13.68
CA LYS A 81 -19.26 -18.27 13.75
C LYS A 81 -19.13 -18.89 12.36
N ASP A 82 -20.21 -18.87 11.59
CA ASP A 82 -20.40 -19.67 10.37
C ASP A 82 -20.95 -18.79 9.23
N PHE A 83 -20.65 -19.15 7.96
CA PHE A 83 -21.37 -18.59 6.82
C PHE A 83 -21.60 -19.59 5.68
N ILE A 84 -22.65 -19.35 4.91
CA ILE A 84 -22.96 -20.05 3.67
C ILE A 84 -23.14 -19.03 2.55
N LEU A 85 -22.63 -19.36 1.36
CA LEU A 85 -22.63 -18.48 0.19
C LEU A 85 -23.26 -19.22 -0.99
N PHE A 86 -24.29 -18.61 -1.56
CA PHE A 86 -24.93 -19.03 -2.80
C PHE A 86 -24.50 -18.08 -3.92
N THR A 87 -24.14 -18.61 -5.08
CA THR A 87 -23.82 -17.78 -6.25
C THR A 87 -24.33 -18.40 -7.53
N LYS A 88 -24.69 -17.53 -8.47
CA LYS A 88 -25.30 -17.87 -9.76
C LYS A 88 -24.53 -17.15 -10.85
N LYS A 89 -24.04 -17.89 -11.84
CA LYS A 89 -23.34 -17.34 -13.01
C LYS A 89 -23.56 -18.26 -14.21
N GLU A 90 -23.89 -17.67 -15.35
CA GLU A 90 -24.18 -18.38 -16.60
C GLU A 90 -25.23 -19.49 -16.37
N ASN A 91 -24.90 -20.77 -16.58
CA ASN A 91 -25.81 -21.89 -16.32
C ASN A 91 -25.50 -22.64 -15.01
N THR A 92 -24.72 -22.05 -14.10
CA THR A 92 -24.25 -22.72 -12.87
C THR A 92 -24.78 -22.06 -11.59
N LEU A 93 -25.12 -22.92 -10.63
CA LEU A 93 -25.47 -22.57 -9.24
C LEU A 93 -24.44 -23.23 -8.32
N SER A 94 -23.61 -22.46 -7.62
CA SER A 94 -22.63 -23.00 -6.66
C SER A 94 -22.98 -22.56 -5.25
N CYS A 95 -22.92 -23.52 -4.32
CA CYS A 95 -22.94 -23.25 -2.88
C CYS A 95 -21.51 -23.39 -2.34
N LEU A 96 -21.12 -22.55 -1.40
CA LEU A 96 -19.86 -22.64 -0.67
C LEU A 96 -20.16 -22.47 0.82
N PHE A 97 -19.76 -23.46 1.62
CA PHE A 97 -20.14 -23.53 3.03
C PHE A 97 -18.93 -23.53 3.97
N LEU A 98 -18.78 -22.50 4.80
CA LEU A 98 -17.73 -22.41 5.82
C LEU A 98 -18.37 -22.32 7.21
N SER A 99 -18.59 -23.47 7.82
CA SER A 99 -19.04 -23.61 9.22
C SER A 99 -17.88 -24.03 10.11
N ARG A 100 -17.52 -23.19 11.09
CA ARG A 100 -16.63 -23.60 12.19
C ARG A 100 -17.33 -24.54 13.16
N THR A 101 -18.66 -24.46 13.27
CA THR A 101 -19.45 -25.41 14.07
C THR A 101 -19.24 -26.86 13.60
N PHE A 102 -19.20 -27.09 12.29
CA PHE A 102 -18.82 -28.39 11.70
C PHE A 102 -17.41 -28.84 12.13
N HIS A 103 -16.42 -27.96 12.06
CA HIS A 103 -15.03 -28.30 12.42
C HIS A 103 -14.87 -28.58 13.92
N GLU A 104 -15.53 -27.80 14.77
CA GLU A 104 -15.48 -27.94 16.22
C GLU A 104 -16.21 -29.20 16.73
N GLU A 105 -17.30 -29.62 16.07
CA GLU A 105 -18.04 -30.83 16.45
C GLU A 105 -17.41 -32.13 15.93
N GLU A 106 -16.82 -32.12 14.72
CA GLU A 106 -16.14 -33.30 14.14
C GLU A 106 -14.63 -33.36 14.47
N GLY A 107 -14.10 -32.40 15.25
CA GLY A 107 -12.70 -32.39 15.71
C GLY A 107 -11.66 -32.14 14.62
N LEU A 108 -11.96 -31.27 13.65
CA LEU A 108 -11.16 -31.08 12.43
C LEU A 108 -10.16 -29.92 12.53
N ASP A 109 -8.87 -30.25 12.53
CA ASP A 109 -7.77 -29.26 12.43
C ASP A 109 -7.67 -28.60 11.03
N GLU A 110 -8.03 -29.32 9.96
CA GLU A 110 -7.96 -28.81 8.59
C GLU A 110 -9.24 -28.09 8.15
N VAL A 111 -9.09 -26.99 7.40
CA VAL A 111 -10.22 -26.19 6.90
C VAL A 111 -10.88 -26.85 5.68
N ILE A 112 -11.87 -27.71 5.93
CA ILE A 112 -12.70 -28.39 4.93
C ILE A 112 -13.91 -27.51 4.56
N VAL A 113 -14.17 -27.33 3.27
CA VAL A 113 -15.22 -26.42 2.77
C VAL A 113 -16.04 -27.11 1.68
N PRO A 114 -17.27 -27.58 1.97
CA PRO A 114 -18.17 -28.10 0.95
C PRO A 114 -18.46 -27.07 -0.14
N LEU A 115 -18.28 -27.48 -1.40
CA LEU A 115 -18.53 -26.66 -2.58
C LEU A 115 -19.33 -27.42 -3.68
N PRO A 116 -20.56 -27.87 -3.38
CA PRO A 116 -21.43 -28.50 -4.37
C PRO A 116 -21.92 -27.48 -5.41
N THR A 117 -22.15 -27.96 -6.64
CA THR A 117 -22.63 -27.16 -7.77
C THR A 117 -23.75 -27.90 -8.51
N TRP A 118 -24.76 -27.15 -8.95
CA TRP A 118 -25.90 -27.62 -9.73
C TRP A 118 -26.00 -26.86 -11.06
N ASP A 119 -26.66 -27.48 -12.03
CA ASP A 119 -27.08 -26.86 -13.29
C ASP A 119 -28.34 -25.99 -13.10
N LEU A 120 -28.35 -24.80 -13.68
CA LEU A 120 -29.43 -23.82 -13.48
C LEU A 120 -30.78 -24.26 -14.07
N LEU A 121 -30.78 -25.05 -15.15
CA LEU A 121 -31.99 -25.42 -15.89
C LEU A 121 -32.57 -26.74 -15.40
N THR A 122 -31.71 -27.75 -15.26
CA THR A 122 -32.09 -29.12 -14.88
C THR A 122 -32.08 -29.36 -13.37
N LYS A 123 -31.45 -28.47 -12.60
CA LYS A 123 -31.17 -28.61 -11.17
C LYS A 123 -30.45 -29.91 -10.79
N GLN A 124 -29.74 -30.52 -11.76
CA GLN A 124 -28.94 -31.72 -11.52
C GLN A 124 -27.53 -31.35 -11.02
N PRO A 125 -26.87 -32.23 -10.24
CA PRO A 125 -25.52 -31.99 -9.75
C PRO A 125 -24.49 -31.94 -10.89
N ILE A 126 -23.66 -30.91 -10.91
CA ILE A 126 -22.48 -30.81 -11.78
C ILE A 126 -21.27 -31.26 -10.96
N THR A 127 -20.99 -32.56 -11.00
CA THR A 127 -19.81 -33.17 -10.36
C THR A 127 -19.19 -34.24 -11.25
N GLY A 128 -17.87 -34.44 -11.11
CA GLY A 128 -17.17 -35.63 -11.62
C GLY A 128 -17.10 -36.78 -10.60
N ASP A 129 -17.57 -36.54 -9.38
CA ASP A 129 -17.51 -37.43 -8.22
C ASP A 129 -18.86 -37.33 -7.45
N PRO A 130 -19.75 -38.34 -7.61
CA PRO A 130 -21.05 -38.34 -6.93
C PRO A 130 -20.97 -38.55 -5.41
N GLU A 131 -19.98 -39.32 -4.93
CA GLU A 131 -19.82 -39.61 -3.51
C GLU A 131 -19.39 -38.37 -2.74
N LYS A 132 -18.42 -37.63 -3.28
CA LYS A 132 -18.04 -36.30 -2.76
C LYS A 132 -19.22 -35.35 -2.71
N PHE A 133 -20.05 -35.31 -3.76
CA PHE A 133 -21.20 -34.41 -3.81
C PHE A 133 -22.28 -34.76 -2.77
N ALA A 134 -22.52 -36.05 -2.54
CA ALA A 134 -23.42 -36.52 -1.48
C ALA A 134 -22.92 -36.03 -0.10
N ILE A 135 -21.64 -36.30 0.23
CA ILE A 135 -21.02 -35.86 1.49
C ILE A 135 -21.09 -34.33 1.64
N GLU A 136 -20.78 -33.58 0.59
CA GLU A 136 -20.82 -32.11 0.61
C GLU A 136 -22.23 -31.54 0.86
N THR A 137 -23.26 -32.19 0.33
CA THR A 137 -24.65 -31.76 0.54
C THR A 137 -25.21 -32.23 1.89
N GLU A 138 -24.89 -33.45 2.34
CA GLU A 138 -25.21 -33.92 3.69
C GLU A 138 -24.59 -33.06 4.79
N LEU A 139 -23.34 -32.62 4.64
CA LEU A 139 -22.70 -31.69 5.58
C LEU A 139 -23.43 -30.33 5.65
N ILE A 140 -23.94 -29.83 4.52
CA ILE A 140 -24.76 -28.62 4.48
C ILE A 140 -26.12 -28.86 5.17
N TYR A 141 -26.78 -29.99 4.93
CA TYR A 141 -28.06 -30.31 5.58
C TYR A 141 -27.91 -30.56 7.08
N LYS A 142 -26.81 -31.17 7.54
CA LYS A 142 -26.48 -31.34 8.96
C LYS A 142 -26.21 -29.99 9.63
N TYR A 143 -25.26 -29.20 9.12
CA TYR A 143 -24.68 -28.07 9.84
C TYR A 143 -25.15 -26.66 9.44
N SER A 144 -25.83 -26.50 8.30
CA SER A 144 -26.36 -25.19 7.88
C SER A 144 -27.78 -24.94 8.42
N PRO A 145 -28.33 -23.71 8.29
CA PRO A 145 -29.73 -23.43 8.60
C PRO A 145 -30.73 -24.14 7.67
N PHE A 146 -30.28 -24.70 6.55
CA PHE A 146 -31.11 -25.32 5.51
C PHE A 146 -30.94 -26.84 5.56
N LYS A 147 -32.01 -27.54 5.92
CA LYS A 147 -32.00 -28.98 6.27
C LYS A 147 -32.37 -29.92 5.12
N ASN A 148 -32.65 -29.39 3.93
CA ASN A 148 -32.98 -30.15 2.73
C ASN A 148 -32.70 -29.33 1.46
N GLU A 149 -32.70 -30.02 0.31
CA GLU A 149 -32.42 -29.39 -1.00
C GLU A 149 -33.45 -28.33 -1.39
N GLN A 150 -34.72 -28.48 -1.01
CA GLN A 150 -35.75 -27.47 -1.33
C GLN A 150 -35.43 -26.14 -0.66
N GLN A 151 -35.15 -26.14 0.64
CA GLN A 151 -34.74 -24.96 1.40
C GLN A 151 -33.44 -24.35 0.85
N LEU A 152 -32.53 -25.16 0.31
CA LEU A 152 -31.31 -24.69 -0.36
C LEU A 152 -31.63 -23.98 -1.68
N MET A 153 -32.48 -24.59 -2.50
CA MET A 153 -32.94 -24.06 -3.80
C MET A 153 -33.79 -22.79 -3.65
N GLU A 154 -34.51 -22.65 -2.54
CA GLU A 154 -35.18 -21.39 -2.15
C GLU A 154 -34.18 -20.25 -1.91
N GLN A 155 -32.95 -20.53 -1.46
CA GLN A 155 -31.92 -19.48 -1.31
C GLN A 155 -31.36 -19.04 -2.68
N PHE A 156 -31.11 -19.97 -3.60
CA PHE A 156 -30.76 -19.63 -4.99
C PHE A 156 -31.89 -18.87 -5.70
N SER A 157 -33.15 -19.16 -5.37
CA SER A 157 -34.33 -18.49 -5.93
C SER A 157 -34.46 -17.02 -5.50
N LYS A 158 -33.79 -16.59 -4.42
CA LYS A 158 -33.67 -15.17 -4.03
C LYS A 158 -32.73 -14.37 -4.94
N ILE A 159 -31.94 -15.03 -5.80
CA ILE A 159 -31.12 -14.39 -6.83
C ILE A 159 -31.95 -14.27 -8.12
N GLU A 160 -32.82 -13.25 -8.16
CA GLU A 160 -33.76 -12.98 -9.26
C GLU A 160 -33.05 -12.78 -10.62
N GLY A 161 -31.87 -12.15 -10.60
CA GLY A 161 -31.07 -11.88 -11.81
C GLY A 161 -30.48 -13.13 -12.45
N ILE A 162 -30.01 -13.01 -13.69
CA ILE A 162 -29.29 -14.11 -14.39
C ILE A 162 -27.96 -14.47 -13.70
N SER A 163 -27.42 -13.57 -12.88
CA SER A 163 -26.26 -13.79 -12.03
C SER A 163 -26.41 -13.02 -10.71
N GLY A 164 -25.60 -13.39 -9.71
CA GLY A 164 -25.54 -12.69 -8.43
C GLY A 164 -24.91 -13.53 -7.31
N THR A 165 -24.91 -12.97 -6.11
CA THR A 165 -24.36 -13.63 -4.90
C THR A 165 -25.25 -13.35 -3.69
N LEU A 166 -25.48 -14.38 -2.87
CA LEU A 166 -26.13 -14.28 -1.56
C LEU A 166 -25.21 -14.88 -0.50
N VAL A 167 -24.70 -14.05 0.41
CA VAL A 167 -23.90 -14.48 1.57
C VAL A 167 -24.76 -14.39 2.82
N ILE A 168 -24.91 -15.50 3.54
CA ILE A 168 -25.64 -15.57 4.80
C ILE A 168 -24.66 -15.89 5.92
N VAL A 169 -24.44 -14.94 6.81
CA VAL A 169 -23.61 -15.10 8.02
C VAL A 169 -24.56 -15.34 9.20
N TYR A 170 -24.30 -16.40 9.98
CA TYR A 170 -25.15 -16.81 11.09
C TYR A 170 -24.31 -17.26 12.29
N ASN A 171 -24.98 -17.65 13.37
CA ASN A 171 -24.37 -17.87 14.68
C ASN A 171 -23.55 -16.66 15.12
N LEU A 172 -24.23 -15.52 15.23
CA LEU A 172 -23.63 -14.19 15.41
C LEU A 172 -22.88 -14.07 16.73
N LYS A 173 -21.89 -13.18 16.77
CA LYS A 173 -21.18 -12.85 18.01
C LYS A 173 -22.09 -12.11 19.00
N LEU A 174 -21.95 -12.48 20.26
CA LEU A 174 -22.68 -11.91 21.39
C LEU A 174 -21.72 -11.11 22.26
N MET A 175 -22.25 -10.09 22.92
CA MET A 175 -21.62 -9.39 24.03
C MET A 175 -21.73 -10.21 25.34
N ASP A 176 -21.10 -9.75 26.41
CA ASP A 176 -21.19 -10.39 27.72
C ASP A 176 -22.63 -10.38 28.30
N THR A 177 -23.48 -9.45 27.85
CA THR A 177 -24.93 -9.42 28.13
C THR A 177 -25.71 -10.56 27.46
N ARG A 178 -25.06 -11.35 26.60
CA ARG A 178 -25.61 -12.39 25.70
C ARG A 178 -26.46 -11.86 24.53
N GLU A 179 -26.59 -10.55 24.38
CA GLU A 179 -27.20 -9.91 23.21
C GLU A 179 -26.20 -9.87 22.03
N PRO A 180 -26.66 -9.87 20.77
CA PRO A 180 -25.78 -9.70 19.61
C PRO A 180 -25.06 -8.34 19.61
N GLU A 181 -23.84 -8.29 19.06
CA GLU A 181 -23.08 -7.02 18.92
C GLU A 181 -23.78 -5.98 18.02
N LEU A 182 -24.71 -6.44 17.18
CA LEU A 182 -25.49 -5.65 16.24
C LEU A 182 -26.94 -5.58 16.71
N ASP A 183 -27.50 -4.39 16.73
CA ASP A 183 -28.89 -4.10 17.09
C ASP A 183 -29.68 -3.85 15.79
N VAL A 184 -30.78 -4.58 15.61
CA VAL A 184 -31.70 -4.48 14.46
C VAL A 184 -33.14 -4.15 14.90
N GLU A 185 -33.35 -3.97 16.20
CA GLU A 185 -34.67 -3.84 16.83
C GLU A 185 -34.98 -2.37 17.18
N THR A 186 -33.99 -1.58 17.61
CA THR A 186 -34.17 -0.14 17.92
C THR A 186 -34.57 0.67 16.69
N ASP A 187 -34.10 0.30 15.49
CA ASP A 187 -34.51 0.90 14.22
C ASP A 187 -34.62 -0.17 13.13
N HIS A 188 -35.86 -0.54 12.77
CA HIS A 188 -36.19 -1.48 11.71
C HIS A 188 -35.80 -1.03 10.29
N GLN A 189 -35.13 0.12 10.13
CA GLN A 189 -34.51 0.56 8.88
C GLN A 189 -32.98 0.56 8.92
N ASP A 190 -32.33 0.29 10.06
CA ASP A 190 -30.88 0.36 10.22
C ASP A 190 -30.28 -0.96 10.76
N ILE A 191 -28.97 -0.96 10.98
CA ILE A 191 -28.24 -1.90 11.82
C ILE A 191 -27.34 -1.04 12.70
N LEU A 192 -27.57 -1.06 14.01
CA LEU A 192 -26.85 -0.25 14.99
C LEU A 192 -25.78 -1.07 15.71
N MET A 193 -24.77 -0.39 16.26
CA MET A 193 -23.88 -0.99 17.26
C MET A 193 -24.57 -0.99 18.63
N ALA A 194 -24.75 -2.16 19.22
CA ALA A 194 -25.29 -2.30 20.57
C ALA A 194 -24.36 -1.67 21.62
N GLY A 195 -24.91 -1.33 22.79
CA GLY A 195 -24.17 -0.73 23.92
C GLY A 195 -23.53 0.65 23.68
N THR A 196 -23.64 1.23 22.48
CA THR A 196 -22.93 2.47 22.10
C THR A 196 -23.79 3.71 22.40
N PRO A 197 -23.33 4.67 23.24
CA PRO A 197 -24.11 5.86 23.58
C PRO A 197 -24.36 6.75 22.35
N SER A 198 -25.47 7.50 22.38
CA SER A 198 -25.86 8.43 21.32
C SER A 198 -25.10 9.76 21.35
N GLU A 199 -24.55 10.15 22.50
CA GLU A 199 -23.92 11.46 22.70
C GLU A 199 -22.40 11.39 22.45
N GLY A 200 -21.85 12.40 21.77
CA GLY A 200 -20.43 12.51 21.41
C GLY A 200 -19.94 11.54 20.31
N VAL A 201 -20.60 10.39 20.13
CA VAL A 201 -20.25 9.39 19.10
C VAL A 201 -20.68 9.87 17.70
N LYS A 202 -19.79 9.74 16.71
CA LYS A 202 -20.08 10.13 15.32
C LYS A 202 -21.05 9.11 14.66
N PRO A 203 -22.06 9.55 13.88
CA PRO A 203 -23.12 8.67 13.39
C PRO A 203 -22.62 7.39 12.70
N GLU A 204 -21.60 7.52 11.84
CA GLU A 204 -20.99 6.44 11.07
C GLU A 204 -20.21 5.41 11.91
N ARG A 205 -20.11 5.59 13.24
CA ARG A 205 -19.56 4.60 14.18
C ARG A 205 -20.64 3.82 14.93
N ARG A 206 -21.91 4.27 14.91
CA ARG A 206 -23.05 3.56 15.53
C ARG A 206 -24.05 3.06 14.48
N SER A 207 -24.34 3.82 13.43
CA SER A 207 -25.33 3.51 12.39
C SER A 207 -24.66 2.96 11.13
N PHE A 208 -25.06 1.76 10.71
CA PHE A 208 -24.59 1.19 9.46
C PHE A 208 -25.17 1.92 8.24
N ARG A 209 -26.41 2.43 8.31
CA ARG A 209 -27.04 3.29 7.30
C ARG A 209 -26.26 4.59 7.09
N ALA A 210 -25.74 5.21 8.16
CA ALA A 210 -24.86 6.36 8.05
C ALA A 210 -23.51 5.98 7.42
N TYR A 211 -22.86 4.92 7.91
CA TYR A 211 -21.57 4.44 7.38
C TYR A 211 -21.65 4.07 5.88
N ALA A 212 -22.67 3.31 5.49
CA ALA A 212 -22.94 2.89 4.13
C ALA A 212 -23.20 4.09 3.20
N ALA A 213 -23.81 5.16 3.70
CA ALA A 213 -24.08 6.35 2.89
C ALA A 213 -22.82 7.08 2.40
N VAL A 214 -21.73 7.06 3.19
CA VAL A 214 -20.44 7.73 2.87
C VAL A 214 -19.31 6.75 2.51
N LEU A 215 -19.61 5.46 2.41
CA LEU A 215 -18.64 4.37 2.25
C LEU A 215 -17.78 4.46 0.99
N TYR A 216 -18.34 5.09 -0.05
CA TYR A 216 -17.73 5.27 -1.37
C TYR A 216 -17.76 6.74 -1.80
N ILE A 217 -16.68 7.23 -2.42
CA ILE A 217 -16.58 8.65 -2.81
C ILE A 217 -17.48 9.02 -4.01
N ASP A 218 -17.67 8.10 -4.95
CA ASP A 218 -18.69 8.17 -6.02
C ASP A 218 -19.56 6.90 -5.94
N PRO A 219 -20.65 6.91 -5.14
CA PRO A 219 -21.54 5.77 -5.01
C PRO A 219 -22.27 5.50 -6.33
N ARG A 220 -22.29 4.22 -6.74
CA ARG A 220 -22.98 3.74 -7.94
C ARG A 220 -23.90 2.57 -7.62
N MET A 221 -23.36 1.57 -6.93
CA MET A 221 -24.12 0.49 -6.32
C MET A 221 -25.17 1.06 -5.37
N ARG A 222 -26.43 0.62 -5.54
CA ARG A 222 -27.51 0.91 -4.59
C ARG A 222 -27.30 0.03 -3.35
N ILE A 223 -27.57 0.56 -2.17
CA ILE A 223 -27.50 -0.20 -0.91
C ILE A 223 -28.89 -0.15 -0.29
N PHE A 224 -29.37 -1.29 0.20
CA PHE A 224 -30.62 -1.42 0.94
C PHE A 224 -30.31 -2.08 2.29
N ILE A 225 -30.93 -1.59 3.37
CA ILE A 225 -30.81 -2.13 4.73
C ILE A 225 -32.24 -2.33 5.24
N GLN A 226 -32.55 -3.54 5.72
CA GLN A 226 -33.91 -3.96 6.09
C GLN A 226 -34.95 -3.60 5.00
N GLY A 227 -34.63 -3.88 3.72
CA GLY A 227 -35.45 -3.52 2.55
C GLY A 227 -35.47 -2.03 2.16
N HIS A 228 -35.08 -1.12 3.06
CA HIS A 228 -35.15 0.33 2.86
C HIS A 228 -33.85 0.87 2.24
N LYS A 229 -33.96 1.68 1.19
CA LYS A 229 -32.81 2.20 0.43
C LYS A 229 -31.95 3.14 1.29
N VAL A 230 -30.64 3.00 1.21
CA VAL A 230 -29.68 3.92 1.82
C VAL A 230 -29.48 5.11 0.89
N ARG A 231 -29.69 6.32 1.41
CA ARG A 231 -29.42 7.57 0.70
C ARG A 231 -27.93 7.87 0.76
N THR A 232 -27.20 7.26 -0.16
CA THR A 232 -25.77 7.49 -0.36
C THR A 232 -25.48 8.97 -0.66
N LYS A 233 -24.27 9.43 -0.33
CA LYS A 233 -23.87 10.83 -0.40
C LYS A 233 -22.45 10.95 -0.93
N ARG A 234 -22.29 11.68 -2.04
CA ARG A 234 -20.97 12.20 -2.44
C ARG A 234 -20.66 13.38 -1.53
N LEU A 235 -19.74 13.24 -0.58
CA LEU A 235 -19.47 14.27 0.45
C LEU A 235 -19.18 15.66 -0.15
N SER A 236 -18.54 15.75 -1.31
CA SER A 236 -18.31 17.02 -2.04
C SER A 236 -19.59 17.78 -2.43
N CYS A 237 -20.74 17.11 -2.50
CA CYS A 237 -22.05 17.70 -2.79
C CYS A 237 -22.72 18.28 -1.53
N CYS A 238 -22.38 17.77 -0.34
CA CYS A 238 -23.12 18.01 0.91
C CYS A 238 -22.51 19.13 1.77
N LEU A 239 -21.70 20.00 1.17
CA LEU A 239 -20.91 21.01 1.88
C LEU A 239 -21.10 22.40 1.26
N TYR A 240 -21.03 23.42 2.09
CA TYR A 240 -21.02 24.82 1.69
C TYR A 240 -19.67 25.18 1.03
N LYS A 241 -19.77 25.84 -0.14
CA LYS A 241 -18.66 26.36 -0.96
C LYS A 241 -17.47 25.38 -1.09
N PRO A 242 -17.71 24.18 -1.66
CA PRO A 242 -16.67 23.18 -1.87
C PRO A 242 -15.64 23.68 -2.89
N ARG A 243 -14.35 23.57 -2.55
CA ARG A 243 -13.21 23.93 -3.43
C ARG A 243 -12.27 22.75 -3.59
N VAL A 244 -11.66 22.61 -4.76
CA VAL A 244 -10.65 21.58 -5.02
C VAL A 244 -9.25 22.19 -5.11
N TYR A 245 -8.26 21.53 -4.52
CA TYR A 245 -6.84 21.88 -4.60
C TYR A 245 -6.06 20.69 -5.16
N LYS A 246 -5.08 20.98 -6.02
CA LYS A 246 -4.24 19.96 -6.66
C LYS A 246 -2.90 19.83 -5.93
N TYR A 247 -2.64 18.65 -5.37
CA TYR A 247 -1.40 18.33 -4.67
C TYR A 247 -0.56 17.37 -5.50
N THR A 248 0.55 17.85 -6.05
CA THR A 248 1.50 17.03 -6.83
C THR A 248 2.31 16.11 -5.91
N SER A 249 2.11 14.80 -6.02
CA SER A 249 2.78 13.81 -5.17
C SER A 249 4.05 13.26 -5.84
N THR A 250 5.20 13.52 -5.23
CA THR A 250 6.50 12.97 -5.67
C THR A 250 6.49 11.44 -5.64
N ARG A 251 5.92 10.85 -4.59
CA ARG A 251 5.76 9.39 -4.41
C ARG A 251 4.85 8.76 -5.47
N PHE A 252 3.76 9.43 -5.85
CA PHE A 252 2.90 8.95 -6.94
C PHE A 252 3.68 8.90 -8.26
N LYS A 253 4.45 9.94 -8.56
CA LYS A 253 5.30 9.99 -9.76
C LYS A 253 6.38 8.91 -9.75
N THR A 254 7.20 8.79 -8.70
CA THR A 254 8.33 7.85 -8.68
C THR A 254 7.88 6.38 -8.73
N ARG A 255 6.76 6.02 -8.08
CA ARG A 255 6.20 4.66 -8.18
C ARG A 255 5.60 4.38 -9.56
N ALA A 256 4.96 5.37 -10.21
CA ALA A 256 4.50 5.22 -11.60
C ALA A 256 5.66 5.02 -12.60
N GLU A 257 6.77 5.73 -12.41
CA GLU A 257 8.01 5.53 -13.19
C GLU A 257 8.61 4.13 -12.97
N GLN A 258 8.55 3.59 -11.75
CA GLN A 258 8.99 2.22 -11.46
C GLN A 258 8.09 1.18 -12.15
N GLU A 259 6.77 1.34 -12.14
CA GLU A 259 5.84 0.44 -12.82
C GLU A 259 5.99 0.45 -14.35
N VAL A 260 6.28 1.60 -14.95
CA VAL A 260 6.65 1.69 -16.37
C VAL A 260 7.97 0.97 -16.66
N LYS A 261 9.01 1.15 -15.83
CA LYS A 261 10.30 0.46 -16.00
C LYS A 261 10.19 -1.06 -15.89
N LYS A 262 9.33 -1.58 -15.00
CA LYS A 262 9.03 -3.02 -14.91
C LYS A 262 8.34 -3.53 -16.18
N ALA A 263 7.34 -2.80 -16.69
CA ALA A 263 6.62 -3.19 -17.90
C ALA A 263 7.51 -3.18 -19.16
N ASP A 264 8.35 -2.15 -19.32
CA ASP A 264 9.37 -2.04 -20.37
C ASP A 264 10.36 -3.22 -20.34
N HIS A 265 10.85 -3.60 -19.16
CA HIS A 265 11.74 -4.76 -19.02
C HIS A 265 11.04 -6.08 -19.39
N LEU A 266 9.79 -6.28 -18.95
CA LEU A 266 9.00 -7.47 -19.28
C LEU A 266 8.62 -7.55 -20.77
N ALA A 267 8.36 -6.42 -21.43
CA ALA A 267 8.16 -6.36 -22.87
C ALA A 267 9.44 -6.74 -23.62
N LYS A 268 10.60 -6.17 -23.24
CA LYS A 268 11.91 -6.50 -23.84
C LYS A 268 12.32 -7.96 -23.66
N ILE A 269 12.06 -8.56 -22.50
CA ILE A 269 12.22 -10.02 -22.31
C ILE A 269 11.27 -10.78 -23.23
N GLY A 270 10.02 -10.33 -23.38
CA GLY A 270 9.03 -10.91 -24.27
C GLY A 270 9.36 -10.82 -25.76
N GLU A 271 10.12 -9.79 -26.19
CA GLU A 271 10.60 -9.60 -27.57
C GLU A 271 11.88 -10.40 -27.89
N CYS A 272 12.63 -10.83 -26.87
CA CYS A 272 13.93 -11.50 -27.04
C CYS A 272 13.91 -12.87 -27.79
N PRO A 273 12.89 -13.77 -27.65
CA PRO A 273 12.94 -15.11 -28.24
C PRO A 273 12.96 -15.18 -29.78
N TYR A 274 12.57 -14.11 -30.49
CA TYR A 274 12.22 -14.21 -31.91
C TYR A 274 13.41 -14.25 -32.87
N THR A 275 14.61 -13.88 -32.43
CA THR A 275 15.85 -14.05 -33.21
C THR A 275 16.18 -15.52 -33.44
N HIS A 276 15.87 -16.39 -32.48
CA HIS A 276 16.13 -17.84 -32.58
C HIS A 276 15.05 -18.61 -33.34
N ILE A 277 13.78 -18.20 -33.27
CA ILE A 277 12.69 -18.92 -33.97
C ILE A 277 12.85 -18.87 -35.50
N SER A 278 13.56 -17.87 -36.03
CA SER A 278 13.93 -17.83 -37.47
C SER A 278 14.77 -19.03 -37.91
N TRP A 279 15.60 -19.61 -37.03
CA TRP A 279 16.43 -20.78 -37.35
C TRP A 279 15.61 -22.07 -37.54
N LEU A 280 14.45 -22.22 -36.88
CA LEU A 280 13.59 -23.40 -37.07
C LEU A 280 13.07 -23.54 -38.50
N ARG A 281 13.08 -22.45 -39.28
CA ARG A 281 12.72 -22.44 -40.71
C ARG A 281 13.74 -23.16 -41.61
N SER A 282 14.92 -23.53 -41.10
CA SER A 282 15.97 -24.25 -41.86
C SER A 282 15.99 -25.78 -41.64
N LEU A 283 15.15 -26.33 -40.76
CA LEU A 283 15.10 -27.77 -40.49
C LEU A 283 14.16 -28.48 -41.49
N GLY A 284 14.72 -29.40 -42.27
CA GLY A 284 14.05 -29.98 -43.43
C GLY A 284 13.06 -31.11 -43.11
N ARG A 285 11.81 -30.94 -43.57
CA ARG A 285 10.79 -31.91 -44.02
C ARG A 285 10.44 -33.19 -43.23
N THR A 286 11.20 -33.66 -42.23
CA THR A 286 10.98 -35.00 -41.62
C THR A 286 10.00 -35.08 -40.46
N ASN A 287 9.52 -33.96 -39.91
CA ASN A 287 8.54 -33.96 -38.80
C ASN A 287 7.54 -32.79 -38.88
N GLN A 288 6.45 -32.97 -39.65
CA GLN A 288 5.41 -31.95 -39.80
C GLN A 288 4.74 -31.57 -38.47
N VAL A 289 4.50 -32.54 -37.58
CA VAL A 289 3.87 -32.30 -36.27
C VAL A 289 4.74 -31.42 -35.38
N MET A 290 6.07 -31.65 -35.37
CA MET A 290 7.01 -30.82 -34.63
C MET A 290 7.08 -29.39 -35.19
N LEU A 291 7.03 -29.25 -36.52
CA LEU A 291 6.99 -27.95 -37.18
C LEU A 291 5.71 -27.17 -36.86
N ARG A 292 4.54 -27.83 -36.86
CA ARG A 292 3.27 -27.20 -36.43
C ARG A 292 3.32 -26.76 -34.97
N LYS A 293 3.72 -27.63 -34.05
CA LYS A 293 3.88 -27.27 -32.62
C LYS A 293 4.85 -26.10 -32.41
N ALA A 294 5.94 -26.04 -33.17
CA ALA A 294 6.87 -24.92 -33.13
C ALA A 294 6.27 -23.61 -33.69
N GLN A 295 5.45 -23.69 -34.75
CA GLN A 295 4.73 -22.54 -35.32
C GLN A 295 3.62 -22.04 -34.38
N GLU A 296 2.84 -22.93 -33.79
CA GLU A 296 1.79 -22.65 -32.80
C GLU A 296 2.39 -21.98 -31.54
N GLY A 297 3.46 -22.56 -30.98
CA GLY A 297 4.21 -21.97 -29.87
C GLY A 297 4.78 -20.59 -30.22
N ALA A 298 5.31 -20.41 -31.42
CA ALA A 298 5.77 -19.10 -31.90
C ALA A 298 4.63 -18.06 -32.04
N MET A 299 3.43 -18.47 -32.45
CA MET A 299 2.26 -17.59 -32.51
C MET A 299 1.76 -17.22 -31.11
N MET A 300 1.75 -18.16 -30.17
CA MET A 300 1.37 -17.88 -28.77
C MET A 300 2.34 -16.93 -28.08
N LEU A 301 3.66 -17.15 -28.23
CA LEU A 301 4.68 -16.25 -27.71
C LEU A 301 4.57 -14.83 -28.30
N ARG A 302 4.33 -14.70 -29.61
CA ARG A 302 4.06 -13.40 -30.25
C ARG A 302 2.85 -12.70 -29.64
N ARG A 303 1.72 -13.39 -29.47
CA ARG A 303 0.53 -12.85 -28.81
C ARG A 303 0.84 -12.37 -27.39
N GLU A 304 1.61 -13.13 -26.62
CA GLU A 304 2.08 -12.69 -25.30
C GLU A 304 2.96 -11.44 -25.35
N ALA A 305 3.88 -11.33 -26.32
CA ALA A 305 4.74 -10.17 -26.47
C ALA A 305 3.94 -8.91 -26.87
N ASP A 306 3.00 -9.05 -27.80
CA ASP A 306 2.08 -7.97 -28.21
C ASP A 306 1.21 -7.49 -27.03
N ILE A 307 0.77 -8.41 -26.17
CA ILE A 307 0.05 -8.08 -24.92
C ILE A 307 0.96 -7.32 -23.94
N LYS A 308 2.17 -7.83 -23.68
CA LYS A 308 3.15 -7.18 -22.78
C LYS A 308 3.53 -5.77 -23.27
N LYS A 309 3.65 -5.60 -24.58
CA LYS A 309 3.91 -4.32 -25.24
C LYS A 309 2.73 -3.34 -25.12
N LYS A 310 1.50 -3.77 -25.38
CA LYS A 310 0.29 -2.94 -25.16
C LYS A 310 0.15 -2.50 -23.69
N ILE A 311 0.51 -3.36 -22.74
CA ILE A 311 0.54 -3.02 -21.31
C ILE A 311 1.60 -1.95 -21.01
N GLN A 312 2.82 -2.09 -21.57
CA GLN A 312 3.86 -1.05 -21.48
C GLN A 312 3.38 0.28 -22.05
N GLU A 313 2.85 0.29 -23.27
CA GLU A 313 2.38 1.50 -23.96
C GLU A 313 1.25 2.20 -23.20
N SER A 314 0.32 1.42 -22.63
CA SER A 314 -0.74 1.93 -21.75
C SER A 314 -0.17 2.60 -20.50
N LYS A 315 0.73 1.93 -19.75
CA LYS A 315 1.40 2.53 -18.58
C LYS A 315 2.25 3.76 -18.95
N GLN A 316 2.92 3.73 -20.09
CA GLN A 316 3.72 4.84 -20.61
C GLN A 316 2.87 6.05 -21.01
N LYS A 317 1.62 5.83 -21.45
CA LYS A 317 0.61 6.88 -21.65
C LYS A 317 0.11 7.42 -20.31
N ALA A 318 -0.32 6.55 -19.39
CA ALA A 318 -0.80 6.94 -18.06
C ALA A 318 0.25 7.71 -17.24
N LEU A 319 1.56 7.43 -17.40
CA LEU A 319 2.64 8.18 -16.77
C LEU A 319 2.71 9.65 -17.21
N LYS A 320 2.23 10.01 -18.41
CA LYS A 320 2.21 11.40 -18.91
C LYS A 320 1.13 12.26 -18.24
N GLU A 321 0.11 11.64 -17.66
CA GLU A 321 -0.96 12.34 -16.94
C GLU A 321 -0.44 12.91 -15.61
N PRO A 322 -0.96 14.05 -15.12
CA PRO A 322 -0.52 14.64 -13.86
C PRO A 322 -0.67 13.67 -12.68
N LYS A 323 0.39 13.52 -11.88
CA LYS A 323 0.44 12.61 -10.72
C LYS A 323 0.08 13.37 -9.44
N GLU A 324 -1.19 13.77 -9.41
CA GLU A 324 -1.76 14.67 -8.41
C GLU A 324 -2.88 14.02 -7.62
N LEU A 325 -2.98 14.36 -6.34
CA LEU A 325 -4.17 14.11 -5.54
C LEU A 325 -5.06 15.35 -5.59
N SER A 326 -6.37 15.15 -5.52
CA SER A 326 -7.36 16.23 -5.45
C SER A 326 -7.90 16.31 -4.03
N PHE A 327 -7.51 17.35 -3.28
CA PHE A 327 -8.08 17.63 -1.96
C PHE A 327 -9.31 18.51 -2.16
N ILE A 328 -10.47 18.06 -1.70
CA ILE A 328 -11.71 18.84 -1.75
C ILE A 328 -12.06 19.28 -0.32
N PHE A 329 -12.26 20.57 -0.10
CA PHE A 329 -12.66 21.12 1.21
C PHE A 329 -13.97 21.88 1.10
N GLY A 330 -14.84 21.75 2.10
CA GLY A 330 -16.13 22.43 2.18
C GLY A 330 -16.62 22.53 3.64
N VAL A 331 -17.48 23.49 3.97
CA VAL A 331 -18.00 23.64 5.34
C VAL A 331 -19.29 22.82 5.51
N ASN A 332 -19.36 21.99 6.54
CA ASN A 332 -20.58 21.30 6.94
C ASN A 332 -21.45 22.26 7.75
N ILE A 333 -22.38 22.97 7.08
CA ILE A 333 -23.28 23.93 7.75
C ILE A 333 -24.50 23.27 8.40
N GLU A 334 -24.86 22.03 8.04
CA GLU A 334 -25.94 21.31 8.72
C GLU A 334 -25.51 20.75 10.08
N GLN A 335 -24.26 20.27 10.20
CA GLN A 335 -23.72 19.71 11.45
C GLN A 335 -22.24 20.09 11.65
N ARG A 336 -21.98 21.23 12.32
CA ARG A 336 -20.64 21.84 12.46
C ARG A 336 -19.63 21.04 13.30
N ASP A 337 -20.05 19.99 13.99
CA ASP A 337 -19.21 19.07 14.75
C ASP A 337 -18.80 17.82 13.93
N LEU A 338 -19.47 17.58 12.80
CA LEU A 338 -19.17 16.50 11.86
C LEU A 338 -18.17 17.02 10.81
N ASP A 339 -16.97 17.35 11.28
CA ASP A 339 -15.90 17.98 10.53
C ASP A 339 -14.56 17.24 10.68
N GLY A 340 -13.61 17.48 9.76
CA GLY A 340 -12.36 16.73 9.65
C GLY A 340 -12.20 16.01 8.30
N MET A 341 -11.12 15.25 8.15
CA MET A 341 -10.73 14.66 6.88
C MET A 341 -11.31 13.25 6.68
N PHE A 342 -11.85 13.01 5.49
CA PHE A 342 -12.29 11.71 4.98
C PHE A 342 -11.30 11.27 3.89
N VAL A 343 -10.56 10.20 4.18
CA VAL A 343 -9.49 9.69 3.32
C VAL A 343 -9.95 8.36 2.73
N TYR A 344 -10.21 8.39 1.41
CA TYR A 344 -10.58 7.23 0.61
C TYR A 344 -9.34 6.61 -0.04
N ASN A 345 -9.42 5.32 -0.34
CA ASN A 345 -8.40 4.57 -1.06
C ASN A 345 -9.05 3.74 -2.16
N CYS A 346 -8.72 4.07 -3.42
CA CYS A 346 -9.43 3.57 -4.60
C CYS A 346 -10.95 3.56 -4.38
N SER A 347 -11.44 4.75 -4.03
CA SER A 347 -12.84 5.10 -3.84
C SER A 347 -13.57 4.46 -2.66
N ARG A 348 -12.93 3.63 -1.82
CA ARG A 348 -13.45 3.15 -0.52
C ARG A 348 -12.92 3.99 0.64
N LEU A 349 -13.79 4.45 1.54
CA LEU A 349 -13.41 5.17 2.75
C LEU A 349 -12.45 4.32 3.62
N ILE A 350 -11.37 4.89 4.15
CA ILE A 350 -10.45 4.21 5.10
C ILE A 350 -10.43 4.93 6.44
N LYS A 351 -10.31 6.27 6.44
CA LYS A 351 -10.30 7.12 7.65
C LYS A 351 -11.35 8.22 7.52
N MET A 352 -12.03 8.55 8.61
CA MET A 352 -13.10 9.55 8.71
C MET A 352 -12.85 10.49 9.89
N TYR A 353 -13.33 11.74 9.81
CA TYR A 353 -13.22 12.75 10.87
C TYR A 353 -11.79 13.01 11.39
N GLU A 354 -10.75 12.70 10.62
CA GLU A 354 -9.36 12.86 11.04
C GLU A 354 -9.01 14.36 11.07
N LYS A 355 -8.68 14.91 12.25
CA LYS A 355 -8.37 16.34 12.40
C LYS A 355 -6.99 16.67 11.84
N THR A 356 -6.86 17.77 11.10
CA THR A 356 -5.56 18.21 10.54
C THR A 356 -5.39 19.72 10.57
N GLY A 357 -4.13 20.20 10.54
CA GLY A 357 -3.82 21.63 10.51
C GLY A 357 -4.46 22.38 11.69
N PRO A 358 -5.07 23.57 11.46
CA PRO A 358 -5.66 24.39 12.52
C PRO A 358 -6.76 23.70 13.36
N GLN A 359 -7.36 22.62 12.87
CA GLN A 359 -8.35 21.83 13.64
C GLN A 359 -7.74 21.12 14.86
N LEU A 360 -6.41 21.04 14.95
CA LEU A 360 -5.68 20.49 16.10
C LEU A 360 -5.36 21.55 17.17
N GLU A 361 -5.56 22.83 16.86
CA GLU A 361 -5.12 23.97 17.71
C GLU A 361 -6.21 24.44 18.70
N GLY A 362 -7.35 23.73 18.78
CA GLY A 362 -8.37 23.92 19.82
C GLY A 362 -9.29 25.15 19.67
N GLY A 363 -9.22 25.88 18.55
CA GLY A 363 -10.04 27.06 18.30
C GLY A 363 -11.15 26.86 17.25
N MET A 364 -11.93 27.92 16.99
CA MET A 364 -12.97 27.93 15.93
C MET A 364 -12.40 27.96 14.49
N ALA A 365 -11.07 28.06 14.33
CA ALA A 365 -10.43 28.13 13.02
C ALA A 365 -10.49 26.77 12.31
N CYS A 366 -11.02 26.73 11.09
CA CYS A 366 -11.30 25.49 10.34
C CYS A 366 -12.29 24.51 11.03
N GLY A 367 -12.92 24.89 12.14
CA GLY A 367 -14.02 24.14 12.72
C GLY A 367 -15.20 24.08 11.74
N GLY A 368 -15.86 22.93 11.66
CA GLY A 368 -16.94 22.70 10.69
C GLY A 368 -16.45 22.40 9.27
N VAL A 369 -15.15 22.40 8.97
CA VAL A 369 -14.63 22.08 7.63
C VAL A 369 -14.41 20.57 7.45
N VAL A 370 -15.08 20.00 6.45
CA VAL A 370 -14.83 18.64 5.97
C VAL A 370 -13.83 18.69 4.82
N GLY A 371 -12.84 17.81 4.85
CA GLY A 371 -11.92 17.57 3.74
C GLY A 371 -12.10 16.16 3.17
N VAL A 372 -11.96 16.00 1.86
CA VAL A 372 -12.15 14.74 1.14
C VAL A 372 -10.98 14.52 0.17
N VAL A 373 -10.42 13.31 0.13
CA VAL A 373 -9.42 12.90 -0.85
C VAL A 373 -9.61 11.41 -1.20
N ASP A 374 -9.39 11.05 -2.46
CA ASP A 374 -9.18 9.66 -2.88
C ASP A 374 -7.69 9.44 -3.21
N VAL A 375 -7.10 8.40 -2.63
CA VAL A 375 -5.68 8.07 -2.71
C VAL A 375 -5.54 6.74 -3.45
N PRO A 376 -4.92 6.67 -4.63
CA PRO A 376 -4.76 5.41 -5.35
C PRO A 376 -3.81 4.46 -4.60
N TYR A 377 -4.02 3.14 -4.75
CA TYR A 377 -3.15 2.08 -4.20
C TYR A 377 -1.65 2.33 -4.42
N LEU A 378 -1.30 2.91 -5.58
CA LEU A 378 0.08 3.23 -5.92
C LEU A 378 0.74 4.23 -4.94
N VAL A 379 -0.03 5.07 -4.23
CA VAL A 379 0.48 6.04 -3.24
C VAL A 379 0.44 5.47 -1.82
N LEU A 380 -0.72 5.01 -1.37
CA LEU A 380 -0.88 4.34 -0.06
C LEU A 380 -1.66 3.04 -0.23
N GLU A 381 -1.23 2.01 0.50
CA GLU A 381 -1.95 0.75 0.66
C GLU A 381 -2.58 0.72 2.07
N PRO A 382 -3.79 0.17 2.22
CA PRO A 382 -4.48 0.07 3.50
C PRO A 382 -3.87 -1.03 4.38
N THR A 383 -4.25 -1.05 5.66
CA THR A 383 -4.03 -2.18 6.56
C THR A 383 -4.90 -3.38 6.20
N HIS A 384 -4.63 -4.54 6.81
CA HIS A 384 -5.39 -5.78 6.63
C HIS A 384 -6.92 -5.62 6.84
N ASN A 385 -7.32 -4.87 7.88
CA ASN A 385 -8.72 -4.54 8.18
C ASN A 385 -9.30 -3.35 7.40
N LYS A 386 -8.48 -2.67 6.60
CA LYS A 386 -8.81 -1.47 5.80
C LYS A 386 -9.44 -0.30 6.57
N GLN A 387 -9.09 -0.15 7.86
CA GLN A 387 -9.45 1.03 8.66
C GLN A 387 -8.27 1.99 8.92
N ASP A 388 -7.06 1.66 8.42
CA ASP A 388 -5.90 2.57 8.42
C ASP A 388 -4.98 2.25 7.22
N PHE A 389 -3.81 2.87 7.15
CA PHE A 389 -2.82 2.72 6.09
C PHE A 389 -1.55 2.01 6.56
N ALA A 390 -1.03 1.10 5.74
CA ALA A 390 0.17 0.32 6.05
C ALA A 390 1.46 1.18 6.15
N ASP A 391 1.49 2.34 5.48
CA ASP A 391 2.59 3.30 5.56
C ASP A 391 2.22 4.52 6.42
N ALA A 392 2.32 4.34 7.73
CA ALA A 392 2.03 5.39 8.71
C ALA A 392 3.00 6.58 8.66
N LYS A 393 4.15 6.50 7.97
CA LYS A 393 5.04 7.65 7.74
C LYS A 393 4.43 8.57 6.68
N GLU A 394 3.97 8.00 5.57
CA GLU A 394 3.48 8.77 4.43
C GLU A 394 1.99 9.11 4.53
N TYR A 395 1.19 8.34 5.26
CA TYR A 395 -0.13 8.80 5.72
C TYR A 395 -0.01 10.08 6.56
N ARG A 396 0.92 10.12 7.53
CA ARG A 396 1.20 11.36 8.29
C ARG A 396 1.76 12.50 7.42
N HIS A 397 2.42 12.20 6.29
CA HIS A 397 2.82 13.26 5.34
C HIS A 397 1.61 13.82 4.58
N LEU A 398 0.71 12.94 4.11
CA LEU A 398 -0.55 13.31 3.48
C LEU A 398 -1.39 14.20 4.41
N LEU A 399 -1.57 13.81 5.68
CA LEU A 399 -2.32 14.62 6.65
C LEU A 399 -1.74 16.01 6.88
N ARG A 400 -0.40 16.15 6.95
CA ARG A 400 0.25 17.48 7.02
C ARG A 400 -0.02 18.31 5.75
N ALA A 401 0.13 17.69 4.58
CA ALA A 401 -0.16 18.37 3.32
C ALA A 401 -1.64 18.79 3.23
N MET A 402 -2.59 17.97 3.69
CA MET A 402 -4.00 18.34 3.77
C MET A 402 -4.22 19.51 4.75
N GLY A 403 -3.57 19.52 5.92
CA GLY A 403 -3.62 20.63 6.88
C GLY A 403 -3.10 21.97 6.30
N GLU A 404 -2.02 21.95 5.52
CA GLU A 404 -1.51 23.14 4.80
C GLU A 404 -2.56 23.69 3.82
N HIS A 405 -3.23 22.82 3.05
CA HIS A 405 -4.25 23.22 2.09
C HIS A 405 -5.58 23.60 2.76
N LEU A 406 -5.90 23.03 3.91
CA LEU A 406 -7.05 23.40 4.75
C LEU A 406 -6.91 24.84 5.28
N ALA A 407 -5.72 25.21 5.75
CA ALA A 407 -5.42 26.59 6.14
C ALA A 407 -5.55 27.57 4.96
N GLN A 408 -5.14 27.16 3.74
CA GLN A 408 -5.42 27.95 2.53
C GLN A 408 -6.92 28.03 2.23
N TYR A 409 -7.68 26.94 2.34
CA TYR A 409 -9.12 26.93 2.12
C TYR A 409 -9.85 27.89 3.08
N TRP A 410 -9.42 27.96 4.34
CA TRP A 410 -9.98 28.89 5.32
C TRP A 410 -9.70 30.36 4.96
N LYS A 411 -8.47 30.68 4.53
CA LYS A 411 -8.11 31.99 3.95
C LYS A 411 -9.01 32.30 2.73
N ASP A 412 -9.05 31.39 1.77
CA ASP A 412 -9.78 31.50 0.49
C ASP A 412 -11.31 31.64 0.63
N SER A 413 -11.87 31.18 1.76
CA SER A 413 -13.30 31.25 2.06
C SER A 413 -13.74 32.57 2.67
N ASN A 414 -12.80 33.42 3.11
CA ASN A 414 -13.04 34.73 3.75
C ASN A 414 -14.01 34.70 4.97
N ILE A 415 -14.24 33.55 5.60
CA ILE A 415 -15.14 33.41 6.76
C ILE A 415 -14.64 34.26 7.94
N ALA A 416 -13.34 34.24 8.21
CA ALA A 416 -12.73 35.06 9.25
C ALA A 416 -12.97 36.58 9.05
N GLN A 417 -12.96 37.06 7.80
CA GLN A 417 -13.18 38.48 7.48
C GLN A 417 -14.63 38.93 7.74
N LYS A 418 -15.61 38.01 7.71
CA LYS A 418 -17.01 38.28 8.04
C LYS A 418 -17.31 38.21 9.55
N GLY A 419 -16.38 37.66 10.33
CA GLY A 419 -16.59 37.26 11.72
C GLY A 419 -17.16 35.84 11.81
N ILE A 420 -16.41 34.94 12.46
CA ILE A 420 -16.73 33.50 12.50
C ILE A 420 -18.06 33.24 13.23
N VAL A 421 -18.33 33.97 14.31
CA VAL A 421 -19.60 33.83 15.08
C VAL A 421 -20.80 34.21 14.21
N LYS A 422 -20.78 35.41 13.60
CA LYS A 422 -21.83 35.90 12.69
C LYS A 422 -22.13 34.95 11.53
N PHE A 423 -21.09 34.31 10.98
CA PHE A 423 -21.24 33.29 9.94
C PHE A 423 -22.03 32.06 10.41
N TRP A 424 -21.85 31.63 11.66
CA TRP A 424 -22.62 30.51 12.24
C TRP A 424 -24.02 30.94 12.69
N ASP A 425 -24.19 32.18 13.15
CA ASP A 425 -25.49 32.79 13.47
C ASP A 425 -26.40 32.86 12.22
N GLU A 426 -25.84 33.22 11.06
CA GLU A 426 -26.56 33.23 9.76
C GLU A 426 -27.22 31.87 9.43
N PHE A 427 -26.64 30.76 9.88
CA PHE A 427 -27.14 29.40 9.62
C PHE A 427 -27.91 28.77 10.81
N GLY A 428 -28.08 29.53 11.89
CA GLY A 428 -28.96 29.20 13.02
C GLY A 428 -28.27 28.56 14.22
N TYR A 429 -26.95 28.61 14.35
CA TYR A 429 -26.23 28.08 15.53
C TYR A 429 -26.26 29.05 16.73
N LEU A 430 -27.46 29.34 17.21
CA LEU A 430 -27.72 30.32 18.28
C LEU A 430 -27.20 29.91 19.67
N SER A 431 -26.70 28.67 19.81
CA SER A 431 -26.18 28.10 21.05
C SER A 431 -24.66 28.20 21.13
N ALA A 432 -24.17 28.56 22.32
CA ALA A 432 -22.74 28.63 22.65
C ALA A 432 -22.02 27.27 22.60
N SER A 433 -22.74 26.15 22.72
CA SER A 433 -22.14 24.82 22.61
C SER A 433 -21.82 24.48 21.15
N TRP A 434 -20.56 24.13 20.85
CA TRP A 434 -20.15 23.77 19.49
C TRP A 434 -20.91 22.55 18.95
N SER A 435 -21.19 21.55 19.79
CA SER A 435 -21.86 20.30 19.42
C SER A 435 -23.38 20.40 19.26
N SER A 436 -24.00 21.50 19.67
CA SER A 436 -25.45 21.68 19.49
C SER A 436 -25.82 21.89 18.02
N LEU A 437 -26.89 21.19 17.58
CA LEU A 437 -27.45 21.31 16.25
C LEU A 437 -27.94 22.75 15.96
N PRO A 438 -27.96 23.19 14.69
CA PRO A 438 -28.49 24.50 14.33
C PRO A 438 -30.02 24.52 14.46
N SER A 439 -30.56 25.73 14.65
CA SER A 439 -32.01 25.97 14.72
C SER A 439 -32.76 25.33 13.56
N SER A 440 -33.89 24.70 13.91
CA SER A 440 -34.84 24.04 13.03
C SER A 440 -35.88 24.98 12.43
N GLU A 441 -35.85 26.27 12.79
CA GLU A 441 -36.76 27.28 12.23
C GLU A 441 -36.64 27.37 10.70
N GLN A 442 -37.78 27.57 10.03
CA GLN A 442 -37.87 27.50 8.58
C GLN A 442 -36.97 28.53 7.87
N ARG A 443 -36.67 29.68 8.49
CA ARG A 443 -35.70 30.68 7.98
C ARG A 443 -34.29 30.11 7.84
N TYR A 444 -33.79 29.41 8.86
CA TYR A 444 -32.43 28.87 8.87
C TYR A 444 -32.34 27.61 7.98
N LYS A 445 -33.36 26.74 8.01
CA LYS A 445 -33.46 25.62 7.05
C LYS A 445 -33.41 26.09 5.60
N ARG A 446 -34.22 27.09 5.22
CA ARG A 446 -34.20 27.70 3.88
C ARG A 446 -32.83 28.30 3.55
N ARG A 447 -32.18 28.98 4.50
CA ARG A 447 -30.85 29.60 4.32
C ARG A 447 -29.75 28.56 4.06
N ARG A 448 -29.75 27.40 4.73
CA ARG A 448 -28.79 26.31 4.50
C ARG A 448 -29.09 25.56 3.20
N ALA A 449 -30.36 25.19 2.96
CA ALA A 449 -30.80 24.49 1.74
C ALA A 449 -30.62 25.30 0.43
N MET A 450 -30.53 26.63 0.52
CA MET A 450 -30.20 27.49 -0.64
C MET A 450 -28.71 27.40 -1.04
N GLU A 451 -27.80 27.10 -0.11
CA GLU A 451 -26.35 27.11 -0.36
C GLU A 451 -25.75 25.70 -0.56
N ILE A 452 -26.51 24.63 -0.28
CA ILE A 452 -26.15 23.23 -0.58
C ILE A 452 -27.17 22.66 -1.60
N PRO A 453 -26.77 22.39 -2.86
CA PRO A 453 -27.69 21.86 -3.87
C PRO A 453 -28.03 20.38 -3.60
N LEU A 454 -29.32 20.04 -3.67
CA LEU A 454 -29.79 18.68 -3.45
C LEU A 454 -29.43 17.77 -4.65
N THR A 455 -28.55 16.81 -4.43
CA THR A 455 -28.21 15.77 -5.42
C THR A 455 -28.85 14.43 -5.06
N ILE A 456 -29.42 13.74 -6.05
CA ILE A 456 -30.12 12.46 -5.90
C ILE A 456 -29.70 11.48 -7.01
N GLN A 457 -29.71 10.17 -6.72
CA GLN A 457 -29.37 9.13 -7.68
C GLN A 457 -30.64 8.54 -8.31
N CYS A 458 -30.69 8.48 -9.65
CA CYS A 458 -31.76 7.80 -10.38
C CYS A 458 -31.68 6.28 -10.15
N ASP A 459 -32.78 5.67 -9.70
CA ASP A 459 -32.82 4.25 -9.38
C ASP A 459 -32.64 3.34 -10.60
N LYS A 460 -33.12 3.77 -11.79
CA LYS A 460 -33.06 2.97 -13.03
C LYS A 460 -31.71 3.02 -13.75
N CYS A 461 -31.05 4.18 -13.81
CA CYS A 461 -29.83 4.36 -14.60
C CYS A 461 -28.57 4.70 -13.77
N LEU A 462 -28.70 4.74 -12.44
CA LEU A 462 -27.61 4.97 -11.47
C LEU A 462 -26.83 6.28 -11.65
N LYS A 463 -27.29 7.17 -12.53
CA LYS A 463 -26.77 8.53 -12.73
C LYS A 463 -27.22 9.45 -11.60
N TRP A 464 -26.33 10.35 -11.19
CA TRP A 464 -26.63 11.43 -10.27
C TRP A 464 -27.23 12.62 -11.00
N ARG A 465 -28.32 13.17 -10.44
CA ARG A 465 -28.97 14.41 -10.88
C ARG A 465 -28.89 15.46 -9.77
N THR A 466 -28.80 16.72 -10.16
CA THR A 466 -28.97 17.87 -9.26
C THR A 466 -30.39 18.37 -9.40
N LEU A 467 -31.12 18.53 -8.29
CA LEU A 467 -32.46 19.11 -8.30
C LEU A 467 -32.36 20.64 -8.13
N PRO A 468 -33.15 21.44 -8.89
CA PRO A 468 -33.21 22.88 -8.69
C PRO A 468 -33.79 23.22 -7.31
N PHE A 469 -33.32 24.30 -6.68
CA PHE A 469 -33.88 24.78 -5.43
C PHE A 469 -35.31 25.29 -5.65
N GLN A 470 -36.24 24.81 -4.81
CA GLN A 470 -37.63 25.26 -4.74
C GLN A 470 -38.00 25.48 -3.27
N MET A 471 -38.80 26.49 -2.96
CA MET A 471 -39.17 26.80 -1.57
C MET A 471 -39.94 25.63 -0.91
N ASP A 472 -40.76 24.93 -1.69
CA ASP A 472 -41.55 23.76 -1.26
C ASP A 472 -40.76 22.44 -1.29
N ALA A 473 -39.48 22.49 -1.68
CA ALA A 473 -38.56 21.35 -1.59
C ALA A 473 -37.77 21.32 -0.26
N VAL A 474 -37.84 22.37 0.55
CA VAL A 474 -37.27 22.38 1.91
C VAL A 474 -38.07 21.42 2.80
N ASP A 475 -37.37 20.57 3.55
CA ASP A 475 -37.92 19.40 4.29
C ASP A 475 -38.63 18.31 3.45
N LYS A 476 -38.73 18.46 2.12
CA LYS A 476 -39.42 17.50 1.24
C LYS A 476 -38.66 16.16 1.16
N ARG A 477 -39.23 15.12 1.77
CA ARG A 477 -38.76 13.74 1.59
C ARG A 477 -39.17 13.21 0.21
N TYR A 478 -38.26 13.29 -0.76
CA TYR A 478 -38.36 12.54 -2.02
C TYR A 478 -38.46 11.03 -1.75
N PRO A 479 -39.16 10.23 -2.60
CA PRO A 479 -39.23 8.79 -2.45
C PRO A 479 -37.90 8.11 -2.80
N ASP A 480 -37.66 6.92 -2.25
CA ASP A 480 -36.42 6.18 -2.49
C ASP A 480 -36.32 5.60 -3.91
N SER A 481 -37.46 5.29 -4.53
CA SER A 481 -37.62 4.84 -5.92
C SER A 481 -37.49 5.96 -6.98
N TRP A 482 -36.89 7.10 -6.62
CA TRP A 482 -36.77 8.27 -7.50
C TRP A 482 -36.03 7.96 -8.81
N VAL A 483 -36.57 8.44 -9.93
CA VAL A 483 -36.03 8.28 -11.29
C VAL A 483 -35.92 9.62 -12.00
N CYS A 484 -35.09 9.72 -13.06
CA CYS A 484 -34.88 10.97 -13.80
C CYS A 484 -36.18 11.68 -14.21
N LEU A 485 -37.24 10.94 -14.58
CA LEU A 485 -38.53 11.51 -15.01
C LEU A 485 -39.23 12.34 -13.91
N MET A 486 -38.79 12.19 -12.66
CA MET A 486 -39.26 12.95 -11.50
C MET A 486 -38.39 14.20 -11.22
N ASN A 487 -37.54 14.62 -12.17
CA ASN A 487 -36.74 15.83 -12.09
C ASN A 487 -37.50 17.02 -12.72
N PRO A 488 -37.67 18.15 -12.00
CA PRO A 488 -38.23 19.38 -12.60
C PRO A 488 -37.34 20.00 -13.70
N ASP A 489 -36.05 19.65 -13.78
CA ASP A 489 -35.14 20.10 -14.84
C ASP A 489 -35.28 19.25 -16.12
N SER A 490 -35.88 19.85 -17.16
CA SER A 490 -36.10 19.23 -18.48
C SER A 490 -34.83 18.92 -19.29
N THR A 491 -33.64 19.32 -18.81
CA THR A 491 -32.35 18.88 -19.38
C THR A 491 -31.85 17.58 -18.75
N GLN A 492 -32.43 17.18 -17.61
CA GLN A 492 -32.01 16.04 -16.78
C GLN A 492 -33.16 15.08 -16.43
N ASP A 493 -34.33 15.28 -17.03
CA ASP A 493 -35.57 14.50 -16.95
C ASP A 493 -35.45 13.05 -17.48
N ARG A 494 -34.51 12.80 -18.40
CA ARG A 494 -34.37 11.51 -19.09
C ARG A 494 -33.17 10.71 -18.59
N CYS A 495 -33.28 9.38 -18.68
CA CYS A 495 -32.20 8.48 -18.27
C CYS A 495 -30.98 8.60 -19.18
N ASP A 496 -31.17 8.93 -20.46
CA ASP A 496 -30.11 8.94 -21.48
C ASP A 496 -29.19 10.16 -21.38
N ALA A 497 -29.73 11.31 -20.95
CA ALA A 497 -28.98 12.55 -20.77
C ALA A 497 -27.71 12.32 -19.93
N ALA A 498 -26.60 12.95 -20.34
CA ALA A 498 -25.30 12.78 -19.71
C ALA A 498 -25.35 13.12 -18.20
N GLU A 499 -24.49 12.51 -17.38
CA GLU A 499 -24.34 12.94 -15.99
C GLU A 499 -23.57 14.26 -15.92
N GLN A 500 -24.13 15.25 -15.22
CA GLN A 500 -23.48 16.53 -14.98
C GLN A 500 -22.30 16.33 -14.01
N LYS A 501 -21.07 16.51 -14.50
CA LYS A 501 -19.87 16.53 -13.65
C LYS A 501 -19.85 17.78 -12.78
N GLN A 502 -19.48 17.64 -11.52
CA GLN A 502 -19.33 18.78 -10.61
C GLN A 502 -18.08 19.60 -10.94
N ASN A 503 -18.27 20.82 -11.44
CA ASN A 503 -17.19 21.76 -11.70
C ASN A 503 -16.86 22.54 -10.40
N LEU A 504 -16.14 21.89 -9.49
CA LEU A 504 -15.68 22.52 -8.24
C LEU A 504 -14.63 23.62 -8.54
N PRO A 505 -14.76 24.84 -7.97
CA PRO A 505 -13.76 25.89 -8.11
C PRO A 505 -12.37 25.42 -7.65
N CYS A 506 -11.37 25.59 -8.51
CA CYS A 506 -9.99 25.22 -8.21
C CYS A 506 -9.30 26.32 -7.40
N GLY A 507 -8.92 26.01 -6.16
CA GLY A 507 -8.05 26.84 -5.34
C GLY A 507 -6.58 26.53 -5.60
N VAL A 508 -5.71 27.47 -5.25
CA VAL A 508 -4.24 27.34 -5.40
C VAL A 508 -3.60 27.57 -4.04
N LEU A 509 -2.73 26.65 -3.60
CA LEU A 509 -1.94 26.85 -2.39
C LEU A 509 -0.95 27.99 -2.63
N LYS A 510 -1.24 29.16 -2.05
CA LYS A 510 -0.29 30.27 -2.00
C LYS A 510 0.73 29.93 -0.92
N LYS A 511 1.89 29.44 -1.35
CA LYS A 511 3.06 29.37 -0.46
C LYS A 511 3.51 30.79 -0.18
N ASP A 512 3.00 31.36 0.91
CA ASP A 512 3.47 32.62 1.48
C ASP A 512 4.99 32.56 1.55
N ARG A 513 5.68 33.59 1.00
CA ARG A 513 7.13 33.54 0.76
C ARG A 513 7.89 33.79 2.06
N GLN A 514 7.87 32.79 2.95
CA GLN A 514 8.43 32.77 4.32
C GLN A 514 9.46 33.87 4.53
N THR A 515 9.05 34.88 5.31
CA THR A 515 9.85 36.05 5.63
C THR A 515 11.12 35.60 6.36
N ALA A 516 12.21 36.37 6.27
CA ALA A 516 13.47 36.00 6.92
C ALA A 516 13.27 35.74 8.43
N GLU A 517 12.46 36.57 9.07
CA GLU A 517 12.05 36.44 10.47
C GLU A 517 11.26 35.15 10.77
N ASP A 518 10.37 34.71 9.87
CA ASP A 518 9.59 33.48 10.09
C ASP A 518 10.48 32.25 9.99
N LYS A 519 11.43 32.23 9.06
CA LYS A 519 12.47 31.19 8.99
C LYS A 519 13.37 31.21 10.21
N GLN A 520 13.67 32.40 10.74
CA GLN A 520 14.48 32.55 11.93
C GLN A 520 13.73 32.09 13.19
N LYS A 521 12.44 32.41 13.33
CA LYS A 521 11.55 31.86 14.38
C LYS A 521 11.41 30.33 14.27
N GLU A 522 11.17 29.79 13.08
CA GLU A 522 11.10 28.34 12.83
C GLU A 522 12.43 27.64 13.13
N LEU A 523 13.57 28.29 12.87
CA LEU A 523 14.90 27.80 13.21
C LEU A 523 15.16 27.87 14.72
N THR A 524 14.85 28.98 15.38
CA THR A 524 14.99 29.14 16.85
C THR A 524 14.11 28.13 17.59
N GLU A 525 12.87 27.90 17.17
CA GLU A 525 12.00 26.90 17.79
C GLU A 525 12.50 25.47 17.56
N LYS A 526 13.05 25.16 16.38
CA LYS A 526 13.72 23.86 16.15
C LYS A 526 14.99 23.68 16.97
N ILE A 527 15.77 24.75 17.19
CA ILE A 527 16.93 24.75 18.09
C ILE A 527 16.46 24.50 19.52
N ARG A 528 15.41 25.20 19.98
CA ARG A 528 14.79 25.02 21.31
C ARG A 528 14.33 23.56 21.52
N GLN A 529 13.60 22.99 20.57
CA GLN A 529 13.16 21.59 20.62
C GLN A 529 14.30 20.55 20.49
N GLN A 530 15.45 20.91 19.91
CA GLN A 530 16.65 20.09 19.93
C GLN A 530 17.39 20.20 21.26
N GLN A 531 17.43 21.39 21.88
CA GLN A 531 18.00 21.62 23.21
C GLN A 531 17.19 20.91 24.29
N GLU A 532 15.86 20.98 24.28
CA GLU A 532 14.98 20.22 25.19
C GLU A 532 15.24 18.70 25.08
N LYS A 533 15.44 18.18 23.87
CA LYS A 533 15.77 16.77 23.64
C LYS A 533 17.20 16.42 24.07
N LEU A 534 18.16 17.32 23.87
CA LEU A 534 19.53 17.14 24.31
C LEU A 534 19.62 17.13 25.83
N GLU A 535 18.90 18.04 26.52
CA GLU A 535 18.76 18.03 27.97
C GLU A 535 18.08 16.77 28.49
N ALA A 536 17.00 16.30 27.84
CA ALA A 536 16.35 15.05 28.21
C ALA A 536 17.31 13.85 28.10
N LEU A 537 18.12 13.81 27.04
CA LEU A 537 19.17 12.78 26.84
C LEU A 537 20.36 12.93 27.81
N GLN A 538 20.65 14.13 28.30
CA GLN A 538 21.68 14.37 29.33
C GLN A 538 21.18 14.05 30.74
N LYS A 539 19.88 14.21 31.01
CA LYS A 539 19.22 13.84 32.28
C LYS A 539 19.13 12.32 32.46
N THR A 540 19.14 11.53 31.38
CA THR A 540 19.52 10.11 31.43
C THR A 540 21.03 9.96 31.57
N SER A 541 21.52 9.79 32.81
CA SER A 541 22.94 9.91 33.17
C SER A 541 23.87 8.91 32.50
N THR A 542 25.03 9.38 32.04
CA THR A 542 26.15 8.51 31.62
C THR A 542 26.88 7.97 32.86
N ILE A 543 27.06 6.65 32.96
CA ILE A 543 27.97 6.05 33.97
C ILE A 543 29.41 6.46 33.62
N ARG A 544 30.17 6.96 34.62
CA ARG A 544 31.54 7.49 34.42
C ARG A 544 32.58 7.04 35.44
N SER A 545 32.26 6.16 36.39
CA SER A 545 33.25 5.59 37.31
C SER A 545 33.06 4.09 37.54
N ALA A 546 34.14 3.41 37.94
CA ALA A 546 34.10 2.00 38.36
C ALA A 546 33.53 1.81 39.78
N ALA A 547 33.32 2.89 40.55
CA ALA A 547 32.77 2.82 41.90
C ALA A 547 31.24 2.64 41.88
N ASP A 548 30.56 3.25 40.91
CA ASP A 548 29.09 3.22 40.79
C ASP A 548 28.53 1.82 40.48
N VAL A 549 29.36 0.95 39.89
CA VAL A 549 29.01 -0.45 39.57
C VAL A 549 28.63 -1.24 40.84
N LYS A 550 29.15 -0.87 42.02
CA LYS A 550 28.84 -1.54 43.30
C LYS A 550 27.49 -1.14 43.93
N LYS A 551 26.69 -0.30 43.28
CA LYS A 551 25.33 0.08 43.76
C LYS A 551 24.17 -0.48 42.93
N LEU A 552 24.46 -1.29 41.91
CA LEU A 552 23.43 -2.05 41.20
C LEU A 552 23.14 -3.36 41.97
N PRO A 553 21.87 -3.69 42.28
CA PRO A 553 21.52 -4.99 42.83
C PRO A 553 21.80 -6.09 41.80
N LEU A 554 22.84 -6.89 42.06
CA LEU A 554 23.02 -8.19 41.42
C LEU A 554 22.46 -9.25 42.36
N ASP A 555 21.35 -9.86 41.97
CA ASP A 555 21.08 -11.25 42.32
C ASP A 555 20.52 -11.98 41.10
N VAL A 556 21.14 -13.11 40.77
CA VAL A 556 20.78 -14.01 39.66
C VAL A 556 20.89 -15.43 40.19
N SER A 557 19.99 -15.77 41.10
CA SER A 557 19.84 -17.13 41.61
C SER A 557 19.00 -17.96 40.64
N MET A 558 19.63 -18.92 39.97
CA MET A 558 18.90 -19.97 39.25
C MET A 558 18.33 -20.97 40.25
N ARG A 559 17.07 -21.40 40.09
CA ARG A 559 16.71 -22.82 40.29
C ARG A 559 15.35 -23.23 39.71
N GLN A 560 15.43 -24.30 38.93
CA GLN A 560 14.55 -25.49 38.84
C GLN A 560 13.06 -25.35 39.16
N ILE A 561 12.26 -25.84 38.22
CA ILE A 561 10.87 -26.28 38.41
C ILE A 561 10.83 -27.46 39.39
N ASN A 562 9.90 -27.44 40.34
CA ASN A 562 9.10 -28.59 40.75
C ASN A 562 7.84 -28.13 41.52
N GLU A 563 6.91 -29.05 41.77
CA GLU A 563 5.50 -28.79 42.05
C GLU A 563 5.19 -28.46 43.53
N SER A 564 4.19 -27.60 43.79
CA SER A 564 2.93 -27.99 44.48
C SER A 564 1.99 -26.81 44.85
N SER A 565 0.70 -27.05 44.60
CA SER A 565 -0.54 -26.70 45.33
C SER A 565 -0.68 -25.52 46.32
N GLN A 566 -1.87 -24.87 46.23
CA GLN A 566 -2.68 -24.24 47.32
C GLN A 566 -2.21 -22.90 47.95
N VAL A 567 -3.06 -22.01 48.50
CA VAL A 567 -4.49 -21.59 48.23
C VAL A 567 -4.83 -20.32 49.06
N HIS A 568 -5.91 -19.56 48.73
CA HIS A 568 -6.51 -18.41 49.51
C HIS A 568 -5.67 -17.10 49.65
N ILE A 569 -6.17 -15.87 49.95
CA ILE A 569 -7.50 -15.18 49.87
C ILE A 569 -7.31 -13.63 49.81
N TYR A 570 -8.38 -12.89 49.45
CA TYR A 570 -8.68 -11.41 49.45
C TYR A 570 -8.13 -10.54 50.61
N PRO A 571 -8.15 -9.16 50.58
CA PRO A 571 -9.06 -8.26 49.83
C PRO A 571 -8.52 -6.90 49.27
N GLU A 572 -9.47 -6.13 48.67
CA GLU A 572 -9.45 -4.67 48.34
C GLU A 572 -9.72 -3.78 49.60
N PRO A 573 -9.78 -2.40 49.59
CA PRO A 573 -10.09 -1.48 48.46
C PRO A 573 -9.43 -0.05 48.40
N VAL A 574 -9.71 0.67 47.29
CA VAL A 574 -9.64 2.15 46.97
C VAL A 574 -8.41 3.02 47.35
N THR A 575 -7.71 3.60 46.35
CA THR A 575 -7.78 5.04 45.97
C THR A 575 -6.79 5.52 44.88
N HIS A 576 -7.35 6.10 43.80
CA HIS A 576 -6.85 7.15 42.88
C HIS A 576 -5.47 7.12 42.16
N THR A 577 -5.51 7.70 40.95
CA THR A 577 -4.41 8.13 40.03
C THR A 577 -3.66 7.05 39.24
N HIS A 578 -3.81 7.09 37.91
CA HIS A 578 -2.95 6.38 36.96
C HIS A 578 -2.53 7.32 35.81
N THR A 579 -1.24 7.64 35.74
CA THR A 579 -0.59 8.21 34.55
C THR A 579 0.34 7.15 33.94
N HIS A 580 -0.11 6.43 32.92
CA HIS A 580 0.72 5.44 32.23
C HIS A 580 1.44 6.04 31.01
N THR A 581 2.75 6.22 31.13
CA THR A 581 3.64 6.46 29.99
C THR A 581 4.14 5.14 29.41
N HIS A 582 3.74 4.79 28.19
CA HIS A 582 4.36 3.71 27.44
C HIS A 582 5.44 4.23 26.48
N THR A 583 6.58 3.55 26.48
CA THR A 583 7.80 3.92 25.75
C THR A 583 7.81 3.40 24.32
N HIS A 584 8.35 4.18 23.39
CA HIS A 584 8.69 3.72 22.03
C HIS A 584 9.99 4.37 21.55
N CYS A 585 10.92 3.55 21.06
CA CYS A 585 12.23 3.99 20.58
C CYS A 585 12.16 4.72 19.23
N PRO A 586 13.00 5.76 19.00
CA PRO A 586 13.12 6.43 17.71
C PRO A 586 14.09 5.71 16.77
N PHE A 587 13.87 5.79 15.46
CA PHE A 587 14.89 5.52 14.44
C PHE A 587 14.89 6.58 13.32
N LEU A 588 16.06 6.76 12.71
CA LEU A 588 16.41 7.93 11.90
C LEU A 588 15.61 8.06 10.59
N ASN A 589 15.46 9.31 10.13
CA ASN A 589 15.17 9.63 8.74
C ASN A 589 16.26 10.56 8.19
N ILE A 590 16.96 10.11 7.15
CA ILE A 590 17.89 10.94 6.37
C ILE A 590 17.13 11.48 5.16
N MET A 591 17.29 12.77 4.86
CA MET A 591 16.72 13.42 3.69
C MET A 591 17.84 14.03 2.83
N PHE A 592 17.88 13.67 1.55
CA PHE A 592 18.66 14.37 0.53
C PHE A 592 17.78 15.37 -0.21
N TYR A 593 18.29 16.58 -0.42
CA TYR A 593 17.70 17.60 -1.29
C TYR A 593 18.51 17.70 -2.59
N VAL A 594 17.87 18.20 -3.67
CA VAL A 594 18.52 18.44 -4.97
C VAL A 594 18.23 19.86 -5.45
N LEU A 595 19.29 20.54 -5.90
CA LEU A 595 19.34 21.84 -6.58
C LEU A 595 20.47 21.74 -7.63
N SER A 596 20.48 22.46 -8.75
CA SER A 596 19.47 23.27 -9.43
C SER A 596 19.91 23.54 -10.88
N LEU A 597 19.01 23.99 -11.76
CA LEU A 597 19.30 24.37 -13.16
C LEU A 597 19.91 25.77 -13.29
N SER A 598 20.59 26.04 -14.42
CA SER A 598 20.92 27.40 -14.89
C SER A 598 21.12 27.45 -16.42
N PRO A 599 20.98 28.63 -17.08
CA PRO A 599 20.40 28.69 -18.43
C PRO A 599 21.38 29.07 -19.57
N ARG A 600 20.89 29.00 -20.81
CA ARG A 600 21.45 29.69 -22.01
C ARG A 600 20.33 30.24 -22.91
N LEU A 601 20.65 31.29 -23.65
CA LEU A 601 19.82 32.00 -24.66
C LEU A 601 20.67 32.28 -25.93
N PRO A 602 20.12 32.72 -27.08
CA PRO A 602 20.34 31.96 -28.33
C PRO A 602 20.96 32.71 -29.53
N GLY A 603 21.37 31.92 -30.54
CA GLY A 603 21.01 32.20 -31.95
C GLY A 603 22.11 32.64 -32.95
N ARG A 604 22.40 31.79 -33.96
CA ARG A 604 22.61 32.20 -35.37
C ARG A 604 22.44 31.01 -36.35
N GLN A 605 22.59 31.23 -37.66
CA GLN A 605 21.89 30.51 -38.73
C GLN A 605 22.79 29.71 -39.72
N SER A 606 22.21 28.68 -40.37
CA SER A 606 22.58 28.10 -41.71
C SER A 606 24.00 27.49 -41.89
N VAL A 607 24.31 26.59 -42.84
CA VAL A 607 24.02 26.46 -44.29
C VAL A 607 23.89 24.96 -44.74
N SER A 608 23.67 24.71 -46.06
CA SER A 608 23.11 23.55 -46.78
C SER A 608 23.95 22.26 -47.00
N LYS A 609 23.27 21.21 -47.51
CA LYS A 609 23.84 20.01 -48.20
C LYS A 609 24.20 20.31 -49.68
N PRO A 610 24.93 19.43 -50.43
CA PRO A 610 24.28 18.38 -51.27
C PRO A 610 25.11 17.05 -51.42
N ALA A 611 24.82 16.21 -52.44
CA ALA A 611 25.47 14.93 -52.84
C ALA A 611 25.05 14.56 -54.31
N PRO A 612 25.37 13.41 -54.97
CA PRO A 612 26.47 12.41 -54.94
C PRO A 612 27.23 12.41 -56.34
N PRO A 613 27.36 11.39 -57.26
CA PRO A 613 27.51 9.91 -57.19
C PRO A 613 28.81 9.21 -57.80
N PRO A 614 28.98 8.74 -59.08
CA PRO A 614 29.75 7.49 -59.40
C PRO A 614 30.73 7.56 -60.63
N PRO A 615 31.26 6.47 -61.29
CA PRO A 615 31.27 5.00 -61.05
C PRO A 615 32.67 4.28 -61.17
N LYS A 616 32.62 2.93 -61.26
CA LYS A 616 33.66 1.84 -61.44
C LYS A 616 34.47 1.88 -62.77
N PRO A 617 35.66 1.20 -62.96
CA PRO A 617 35.80 -0.29 -62.95
C PRO A 617 37.16 -0.97 -62.57
N SER A 618 37.14 -2.32 -62.60
CA SER A 618 38.23 -3.34 -62.51
C SER A 618 38.77 -3.74 -63.92
N PRO A 619 39.66 -4.75 -64.22
CA PRO A 619 40.05 -5.98 -63.45
C PRO A 619 41.49 -6.59 -63.66
N LYS A 620 41.82 -7.74 -63.00
CA LYS A 620 42.27 -9.04 -63.59
C LYS A 620 42.82 -10.07 -62.56
N ALA A 621 42.86 -11.35 -62.97
CA ALA A 621 43.45 -12.54 -62.31
C ALA A 621 44.32 -13.29 -63.37
N PRO A 622 44.74 -14.60 -63.31
CA PRO A 622 44.48 -15.75 -62.40
C PRO A 622 45.81 -16.33 -61.81
N ALA A 623 45.99 -17.54 -61.24
CA ALA A 623 45.22 -18.81 -61.13
C ALA A 623 45.60 -19.52 -59.78
N LYS A 624 45.47 -20.83 -59.47
CA LYS A 624 45.01 -22.08 -60.15
C LYS A 624 44.55 -23.10 -59.05
N VAL A 625 44.01 -24.28 -59.40
CA VAL A 625 43.57 -25.35 -58.46
C VAL A 625 43.92 -26.74 -59.04
N PRO A 626 44.37 -27.71 -58.22
CA PRO A 626 43.53 -28.83 -57.68
C PRO A 626 43.56 -28.87 -56.12
N ALA A 627 42.79 -29.66 -55.35
CA ALA A 627 41.58 -30.47 -55.58
C ALA A 627 40.76 -30.63 -54.26
N LYS A 628 40.68 -31.84 -53.65
CA LYS A 628 40.00 -32.20 -52.38
C LYS A 628 40.66 -33.45 -51.76
N PRO A 629 40.61 -33.64 -50.42
CA PRO A 629 39.56 -34.49 -49.82
C PRO A 629 38.44 -33.76 -49.04
N THR A 630 37.55 -34.54 -48.40
CA THR A 630 36.32 -34.11 -47.68
C THR A 630 36.51 -33.85 -46.17
N PRO A 631 35.57 -33.12 -45.50
CA PRO A 631 35.75 -32.62 -44.14
C PRO A 631 35.19 -33.53 -43.02
N PRO A 632 35.66 -33.40 -41.76
CA PRO A 632 35.00 -33.95 -40.58
C PRO A 632 33.71 -33.18 -40.23
N SER A 633 32.83 -33.82 -39.45
CA SER A 633 31.44 -33.38 -39.29
C SER A 633 31.23 -32.04 -38.54
N ARG A 634 30.15 -31.33 -38.89
CA ARG A 634 29.73 -30.08 -38.24
C ARG A 634 29.07 -30.30 -36.85
N SER A 635 28.89 -31.55 -36.44
CA SER A 635 28.23 -31.94 -35.18
C SER A 635 28.98 -31.40 -33.95
N SER A 636 30.29 -31.62 -33.88
CA SER A 636 31.09 -31.41 -32.66
C SER A 636 31.04 -29.97 -32.13
N ARG A 637 30.99 -28.95 -33.00
CA ARG A 637 30.89 -27.55 -32.57
C ARG A 637 29.50 -27.18 -32.05
N VAL A 638 28.43 -27.80 -32.54
CA VAL A 638 27.09 -27.59 -31.99
C VAL A 638 26.97 -28.28 -30.64
N SER A 639 27.41 -29.54 -30.52
CA SER A 639 27.35 -30.29 -29.27
C SER A 639 28.16 -29.63 -28.15
N VAL A 640 29.36 -29.10 -28.42
CA VAL A 640 30.16 -28.38 -27.42
C VAL A 640 29.47 -27.11 -26.94
N ILE A 641 28.88 -26.31 -27.83
CA ILE A 641 28.16 -25.08 -27.46
C ILE A 641 26.87 -25.41 -26.67
N LEU A 642 26.15 -26.46 -27.08
CA LEU A 642 24.93 -26.90 -26.40
C LEU A 642 25.25 -27.45 -24.99
N TYR A 643 26.33 -28.22 -24.84
CA TYR A 643 26.83 -28.65 -23.52
C TYR A 643 27.21 -27.47 -22.64
N PHE A 644 27.95 -26.49 -23.17
CA PHE A 644 28.37 -25.32 -22.39
C PHE A 644 27.18 -24.49 -21.90
N CYS A 645 26.18 -24.29 -22.77
CA CYS A 645 24.96 -23.57 -22.43
C CYS A 645 24.13 -24.33 -21.38
N LEU A 646 23.99 -25.65 -21.53
CA LEU A 646 23.29 -26.50 -20.56
C LEU A 646 24.01 -26.56 -19.20
N PHE A 647 25.35 -26.56 -19.18
CA PHE A 647 26.17 -26.48 -17.96
C PHE A 647 25.97 -25.17 -17.20
N CYS A 648 25.95 -24.03 -17.91
CA CYS A 648 25.70 -22.72 -17.30
C CYS A 648 24.28 -22.59 -16.72
N VAL A 649 23.29 -23.26 -17.33
CA VAL A 649 21.93 -23.35 -16.78
C VAL A 649 21.90 -24.25 -15.53
N LEU A 650 22.41 -25.48 -15.61
CA LEU A 650 22.39 -26.45 -14.52
C LEU A 650 23.08 -25.95 -13.24
N SER A 651 24.26 -25.34 -13.37
CA SER A 651 25.07 -24.83 -12.23
C SER A 651 24.44 -23.65 -11.46
N SER A 652 23.27 -23.17 -11.87
CA SER A 652 22.57 -22.03 -11.27
C SER A 652 21.27 -22.40 -10.54
N VAL A 653 20.69 -23.59 -10.74
CA VAL A 653 19.32 -23.89 -10.27
C VAL A 653 19.23 -24.57 -8.92
N ASP A 654 20.25 -25.31 -8.50
CA ASP A 654 20.28 -25.98 -7.19
C ASP A 654 20.62 -25.04 -6.01
N LYS A 655 21.10 -23.82 -6.30
CA LYS A 655 21.49 -22.85 -5.26
C LYS A 655 20.26 -22.32 -4.52
N GLY A 656 20.15 -22.70 -3.25
CA GLY A 656 19.07 -22.28 -2.36
C GLY A 656 18.03 -23.36 -2.05
N LEU A 657 18.13 -24.58 -2.61
CA LEU A 657 17.32 -25.71 -2.14
C LEU A 657 17.73 -26.11 -0.71
N LEU A 658 16.74 -26.54 0.07
CA LEU A 658 16.94 -27.31 1.29
C LEU A 658 17.10 -28.79 0.92
N VAL A 659 18.05 -29.46 1.54
CA VAL A 659 18.39 -30.87 1.33
C VAL A 659 18.72 -31.52 2.67
N GLU A 660 18.41 -32.80 2.80
CA GLU A 660 18.84 -33.62 3.94
C GLU A 660 20.06 -34.43 3.54
N VAL A 661 21.10 -34.39 4.37
CA VAL A 661 22.37 -35.09 4.13
C VAL A 661 22.68 -35.97 5.31
N ARG A 662 22.98 -37.24 5.05
CA ARG A 662 23.34 -38.20 6.09
C ARG A 662 24.80 -38.04 6.50
N VAL A 663 25.06 -37.80 7.79
CA VAL A 663 26.40 -37.65 8.37
C VAL A 663 26.48 -38.55 9.59
N ASN A 664 27.51 -39.40 9.67
CA ASN A 664 27.73 -40.34 10.78
C ASN A 664 26.49 -41.18 11.17
N LYS A 665 25.73 -41.64 10.17
CA LYS A 665 24.46 -42.41 10.24
C LYS A 665 23.19 -41.62 10.60
N GLU A 666 23.29 -40.39 11.09
CA GLU A 666 22.14 -39.50 11.33
C GLU A 666 21.87 -38.56 10.13
N TRP A 667 20.69 -37.95 10.06
CA TRP A 667 20.27 -37.07 8.96
C TRP A 667 20.18 -35.61 9.42
N PHE A 668 20.70 -34.69 8.60
CA PHE A 668 20.73 -33.25 8.93
C PHE A 668 20.22 -32.40 7.76
N THR A 669 19.31 -31.47 8.06
CA THR A 669 18.78 -30.48 7.12
C THR A 669 19.77 -29.34 6.88
N GLY A 670 19.98 -28.98 5.62
CA GLY A 670 20.79 -27.81 5.26
C GLY A 670 20.50 -27.27 3.86
N LYS A 671 21.00 -26.06 3.60
CA LYS A 671 20.75 -25.33 2.36
C LYS A 671 21.93 -25.40 1.40
N VAL A 672 21.69 -25.75 0.13
CA VAL A 672 22.72 -25.81 -0.92
C VAL A 672 23.17 -24.39 -1.27
N VAL A 673 24.45 -24.07 -1.03
CA VAL A 673 25.04 -22.74 -1.29
C VAL A 673 25.78 -22.71 -2.63
N ALA A 674 26.38 -23.83 -3.04
CA ALA A 674 26.98 -24.00 -4.35
C ALA A 674 26.98 -25.47 -4.79
N VAL A 675 26.96 -25.69 -6.11
CA VAL A 675 27.20 -27.00 -6.73
C VAL A 675 28.37 -26.85 -7.70
N GLU A 676 29.36 -27.71 -7.57
CA GLU A 676 30.63 -27.70 -8.30
C GLU A 676 30.77 -29.01 -9.08
N SER A 677 30.51 -28.96 -10.39
CA SER A 677 30.60 -30.10 -11.30
C SER A 677 31.96 -30.17 -11.99
N ASN A 678 32.66 -31.29 -11.85
CA ASN A 678 33.87 -31.61 -12.62
C ASN A 678 33.61 -32.85 -13.51
N LYS A 679 34.48 -33.14 -14.48
CA LYS A 679 34.19 -34.07 -15.61
C LYS A 679 33.75 -35.50 -15.23
N GLN A 680 33.93 -35.93 -13.98
CA GLN A 680 33.53 -37.26 -13.48
C GLN A 680 32.81 -37.24 -12.12
N SER A 681 32.48 -36.07 -11.55
CA SER A 681 31.71 -35.98 -10.29
C SER A 681 31.08 -34.60 -10.07
N ILE A 682 29.97 -34.56 -9.32
CA ILE A 682 29.27 -33.34 -8.91
C ILE A 682 29.36 -33.22 -7.39
N ARG A 683 29.92 -32.11 -6.89
CA ARG A 683 30.13 -31.84 -5.46
C ARG A 683 29.18 -30.75 -4.98
N TRP A 684 28.37 -31.06 -3.96
CA TRP A 684 27.38 -30.14 -3.40
C TRP A 684 27.93 -29.52 -2.11
N LYS A 685 27.93 -28.19 -2.01
CA LYS A 685 28.30 -27.45 -0.80
C LYS A 685 27.04 -27.03 -0.07
N VAL A 686 26.69 -27.79 0.96
CA VAL A 686 25.52 -27.59 1.82
C VAL A 686 25.94 -26.87 3.10
N LYS A 687 25.15 -25.87 3.52
CA LYS A 687 25.25 -25.22 4.83
C LYS A 687 24.11 -25.72 5.71
N PHE A 688 24.42 -26.50 6.72
CA PHE A 688 23.43 -26.99 7.69
C PHE A 688 22.90 -25.86 8.57
N ASP A 689 21.62 -25.93 8.92
CA ASP A 689 20.95 -24.95 9.76
C ASP A 689 21.16 -25.26 11.26
N TYR A 690 21.35 -26.53 11.61
CA TYR A 690 21.81 -26.99 12.93
C TYR A 690 22.70 -28.24 12.83
N VAL A 691 23.75 -28.31 13.65
CA VAL A 691 24.64 -29.47 13.83
C VAL A 691 25.05 -29.53 15.31
N PRO A 692 25.05 -30.71 15.98
CA PRO A 692 25.48 -30.83 17.38
C PRO A 692 26.93 -30.37 17.61
N ARG A 693 27.12 -29.37 18.47
CA ARG A 693 28.39 -28.64 18.64
C ARG A 693 29.39 -29.33 19.57
N SER A 694 29.75 -30.58 19.30
CA SER A 694 30.68 -31.34 20.15
C SER A 694 31.57 -32.33 19.41
N THR A 695 31.90 -32.09 18.13
CA THR A 695 32.80 -32.98 17.37
C THR A 695 34.22 -32.41 17.26
N PRO A 696 35.27 -33.25 17.15
CA PRO A 696 36.64 -32.78 16.89
C PRO A 696 36.77 -31.94 15.61
N LYS A 697 35.93 -32.21 14.59
CA LYS A 697 35.86 -31.44 13.34
C LYS A 697 35.51 -29.97 13.57
N ASP A 698 34.73 -29.65 14.60
CA ASP A 698 34.32 -28.27 14.90
C ASP A 698 35.51 -27.45 15.39
N ARG A 699 36.35 -28.01 16.29
CA ARG A 699 37.60 -27.38 16.74
C ARG A 699 38.54 -27.11 15.57
N TRP A 700 38.70 -28.10 14.68
CA TRP A 700 39.55 -27.96 13.48
C TRP A 700 39.06 -26.87 12.54
N THR A 701 37.75 -26.80 12.32
CA THR A 701 37.11 -25.79 11.47
C THR A 701 37.29 -24.40 12.06
N LEU A 702 37.11 -24.27 13.38
CA LEU A 702 37.31 -23.03 14.13
C LEU A 702 38.75 -22.51 13.99
N LEU A 703 39.76 -23.36 14.25
CA LEU A 703 41.17 -22.99 14.11
C LEU A 703 41.54 -22.64 12.65
N ARG A 704 41.00 -23.38 11.67
CA ARG A 704 41.26 -23.14 10.25
C ARG A 704 40.70 -21.80 9.73
N TYR A 705 39.57 -21.34 10.26
CA TYR A 705 38.94 -20.08 9.85
C TYR A 705 39.45 -18.84 10.61
N PHE A 706 39.76 -18.94 11.91
CA PHE A 706 40.03 -17.78 12.78
C PHE A 706 41.49 -17.60 13.18
N PHE A 707 42.43 -18.08 12.35
CA PHE A 707 43.86 -18.06 12.66
C PHE A 707 44.45 -16.64 12.73
N PRO A 708 45.06 -16.21 13.85
CA PRO A 708 45.85 -14.97 13.91
C PRO A 708 47.08 -15.07 12.98
N PRO A 709 47.49 -13.99 12.29
CA PRO A 709 48.65 -14.04 11.39
C PRO A 709 49.96 -14.46 12.08
N ASP A 710 50.17 -14.00 13.31
CA ASP A 710 51.43 -14.12 14.05
C ASP A 710 51.38 -15.17 15.17
N PHE A 711 50.47 -16.15 15.09
CA PHE A 711 50.35 -17.20 16.11
C PHE A 711 51.55 -18.17 16.10
N ARG A 712 51.93 -18.69 17.26
CA ARG A 712 53.19 -19.44 17.49
C ARG A 712 53.37 -20.76 16.73
N ILE A 713 52.33 -21.27 16.07
CA ILE A 713 52.36 -22.55 15.34
C ILE A 713 51.99 -22.26 13.87
N PRO A 714 52.72 -22.78 12.86
CA PRO A 714 52.33 -22.66 11.47
C PRO A 714 50.94 -23.22 11.18
N LYS A 715 50.21 -22.57 10.27
CA LYS A 715 48.82 -22.96 9.93
C LYS A 715 48.73 -24.37 9.34
N ASP A 716 49.79 -24.86 8.71
CA ASP A 716 49.82 -26.18 8.08
C ASP A 716 50.07 -27.31 9.09
N ASP A 717 50.83 -27.07 10.16
CA ASP A 717 50.99 -28.02 11.27
C ASP A 717 49.67 -28.19 12.05
N VAL A 718 48.89 -27.11 12.19
CA VAL A 718 47.52 -27.18 12.75
C VAL A 718 46.56 -27.95 11.83
N ASN A 719 46.88 -28.17 10.55
CA ASN A 719 46.11 -29.04 9.66
C ASN A 719 46.53 -30.53 9.72
N SER A 720 47.64 -30.89 10.39
CA SER A 720 48.20 -32.25 10.43
C SER A 720 48.15 -32.94 11.81
N MET A 721 47.82 -32.22 12.90
CA MET A 721 47.67 -32.77 14.25
C MET A 721 46.66 -33.94 14.33
N THR A 722 46.80 -34.79 15.34
CA THR A 722 45.85 -35.89 15.65
C THR A 722 44.62 -35.41 16.43
N ALA A 723 43.62 -36.28 16.59
CA ALA A 723 42.37 -35.94 17.27
C ALA A 723 42.57 -35.66 18.77
N GLU A 724 43.49 -36.38 19.41
CA GLU A 724 43.91 -36.25 20.79
C GLU A 724 44.64 -34.91 21.03
N GLU A 725 45.59 -34.56 20.16
CA GLU A 725 46.33 -33.28 20.23
C GLU A 725 45.41 -32.07 20.03
N LEU A 726 44.43 -32.18 19.12
CA LEU A 726 43.39 -31.15 18.90
C LEU A 726 42.45 -30.98 20.12
N VAL A 727 42.35 -31.99 20.99
CA VAL A 727 41.64 -31.88 22.28
C VAL A 727 42.47 -31.11 23.31
N ALA A 728 43.80 -31.26 23.29
CA ALA A 728 44.75 -30.61 24.19
C ALA A 728 45.17 -29.17 23.78
N PHE A 729 44.84 -28.72 22.56
CA PHE A 729 45.24 -27.41 22.04
C PHE A 729 44.84 -26.22 22.96
N PRO A 730 45.73 -25.25 23.25
CA PRO A 730 45.49 -24.16 24.21
C PRO A 730 44.59 -23.04 23.63
N MET A 731 43.29 -23.35 23.51
CA MET A 731 42.28 -22.46 22.94
C MET A 731 42.18 -21.07 23.63
N LYS A 732 42.57 -20.96 24.90
CA LYS A 732 42.44 -19.74 25.70
C LYS A 732 43.44 -18.65 25.29
N GLU A 733 44.72 -18.99 25.17
CA GLU A 733 45.75 -18.06 24.67
C GLU A 733 45.54 -17.71 23.19
N TYR A 734 45.08 -18.67 22.38
CA TYR A 734 44.74 -18.46 20.98
C TYR A 734 43.67 -17.37 20.80
N PHE A 735 42.57 -17.42 21.57
CA PHE A 735 41.54 -16.39 21.48
C PHE A 735 41.99 -15.03 22.02
N GLN A 736 42.85 -14.97 23.05
CA GLN A 736 43.42 -13.69 23.51
C GLN A 736 44.26 -13.00 22.40
N GLN A 737 45.08 -13.76 21.66
CA GLN A 737 45.83 -13.17 20.54
C GLN A 737 44.93 -12.79 19.36
N TYR A 738 43.88 -13.58 19.08
CA TYR A 738 42.91 -13.23 18.05
C TYR A 738 42.13 -11.94 18.39
N GLU A 739 41.75 -11.76 19.65
CA GLU A 739 41.06 -10.56 20.14
C GLU A 739 41.94 -9.31 20.04
N LEU A 740 43.22 -9.39 20.45
CA LEU A 740 44.18 -8.28 20.30
C LEU A 740 44.36 -7.87 18.82
N GLY A 741 44.43 -8.86 17.91
CA GLY A 741 44.47 -8.61 16.46
C GLY A 741 43.21 -7.91 15.93
N LEU A 742 42.03 -8.33 16.40
CA LEU A 742 40.75 -7.69 16.06
C LEU A 742 40.64 -6.26 16.60
N GLN A 743 41.07 -6.01 17.84
CA GLN A 743 41.08 -4.66 18.42
C GLN A 743 42.00 -3.72 17.63
N SER A 744 43.21 -4.18 17.29
CA SER A 744 44.14 -3.43 16.43
C SER A 744 43.54 -3.10 15.05
N LEU A 745 42.87 -4.07 14.41
CA LEU A 745 42.20 -3.88 13.12
C LEU A 745 41.02 -2.90 13.22
N CYS A 746 40.22 -2.97 14.29
CA CYS A 746 39.13 -2.03 14.55
C CYS A 746 39.67 -0.60 14.75
N ASN A 747 40.74 -0.43 15.53
CA ASN A 747 41.39 0.87 15.74
C ASN A 747 41.96 1.46 14.43
N SER A 748 42.44 0.60 13.52
CA SER A 748 42.86 1.02 12.16
C SER A 748 41.68 1.49 11.31
N TYR A 749 40.52 0.80 11.36
CA TYR A 749 39.31 1.26 10.66
C TYR A 749 38.74 2.54 11.25
N GLN A 750 38.74 2.68 12.59
CA GLN A 750 38.35 3.89 13.31
C GLN A 750 39.19 5.09 12.82
N SER A 751 40.51 4.99 12.92
CA SER A 751 41.46 6.02 12.49
C SER A 751 41.29 6.43 11.01
N ARG A 752 40.94 5.48 10.14
CA ARG A 752 40.67 5.72 8.71
C ARG A 752 39.29 6.33 8.44
N ALA A 753 38.32 6.15 9.35
CA ALA A 753 37.04 6.85 9.31
C ALA A 753 37.21 8.30 9.79
N ASP A 754 37.92 8.50 10.91
CA ASP A 754 38.15 9.83 11.50
C ASP A 754 38.99 10.73 10.58
N ALA A 755 40.04 10.19 9.96
CA ALA A 755 40.82 10.89 8.94
C ALA A 755 39.98 11.27 7.70
N ARG A 756 38.95 10.48 7.35
CA ARG A 756 38.00 10.80 6.27
C ARG A 756 36.98 11.86 6.69
N ALA A 757 36.52 11.85 7.94
CA ALA A 757 35.63 12.87 8.48
C ALA A 757 36.33 14.25 8.47
N LYS A 758 37.55 14.32 9.02
CA LYS A 758 38.35 15.55 9.03
C LYS A 758 38.62 16.10 7.61
N ALA A 759 38.96 15.22 6.67
CA ALA A 759 39.16 15.59 5.25
C ALA A 759 37.86 15.98 4.50
N VAL A 760 36.69 15.85 5.12
CA VAL A 760 35.40 16.39 4.66
C VAL A 760 35.10 17.74 5.34
N GLU A 761 35.38 17.88 6.64
CA GLU A 761 35.25 19.15 7.38
C GLU A 761 36.16 20.24 6.80
N GLU A 762 37.43 19.92 6.52
CA GLU A 762 38.39 20.83 5.87
C GLU A 762 37.89 21.30 4.49
N LYS A 763 37.15 20.44 3.76
CA LYS A 763 36.52 20.80 2.48
C LYS A 763 35.27 21.66 2.67
N SER A 764 34.49 21.44 3.73
CA SER A 764 33.34 22.31 4.08
C SER A 764 33.82 23.72 4.41
N SER A 765 34.80 23.83 5.32
CA SER A 765 35.41 25.11 5.70
C SER A 765 36.02 25.87 4.51
N SER A 766 36.69 25.16 3.59
CA SER A 766 37.18 25.76 2.34
C SER A 766 36.04 26.25 1.42
N ALA A 767 34.89 25.56 1.39
CA ALA A 767 33.72 25.97 0.61
C ALA A 767 32.99 27.16 1.25
N GLU A 768 32.84 27.18 2.58
CA GLU A 768 32.25 28.28 3.35
C GLU A 768 33.08 29.56 3.23
N THR A 769 34.42 29.46 3.27
CA THR A 769 35.33 30.59 3.03
C THR A 769 35.13 31.19 1.63
N LYS A 770 35.05 30.34 0.60
CA LYS A 770 34.78 30.77 -0.79
C LYS A 770 33.38 31.37 -0.96
N LEU A 771 32.38 30.88 -0.22
CA LEU A 771 31.03 31.44 -0.22
C LEU A 771 31.01 32.84 0.41
N ARG A 772 31.73 33.04 1.52
CA ARG A 772 31.90 34.35 2.18
C ARG A 772 32.60 35.35 1.26
N GLU A 773 33.71 34.96 0.64
CA GLU A 773 34.37 35.78 -0.39
C GLU A 773 33.42 36.18 -1.53
N ALA A 774 32.56 35.25 -1.98
CA ALA A 774 31.61 35.51 -3.06
C ALA A 774 30.51 36.50 -2.64
N ASP A 775 30.00 36.43 -1.41
CA ASP A 775 29.02 37.41 -0.92
C ASP A 775 29.66 38.79 -0.66
N GLU A 776 30.89 38.86 -0.16
CA GLU A 776 31.63 40.14 -0.05
C GLU A 776 31.85 40.79 -1.43
N LYS A 777 32.16 40.01 -2.46
CA LYS A 777 32.25 40.46 -3.86
C LYS A 777 30.88 40.92 -4.39
N LEU A 778 29.80 40.22 -4.04
CA LEU A 778 28.42 40.58 -4.39
C LEU A 778 27.95 41.87 -3.70
N GLN A 779 28.31 42.08 -2.43
CA GLN A 779 28.02 43.30 -1.68
C GLN A 779 28.76 44.51 -2.30
N LYS A 780 30.06 44.37 -2.61
CA LYS A 780 30.82 45.42 -3.32
C LYS A 780 30.20 45.76 -4.68
N LEU A 781 29.75 44.75 -5.43
CA LEU A 781 29.05 44.96 -6.70
C LEU A 781 27.73 45.74 -6.52
N ARG A 782 26.93 45.41 -5.50
CA ARG A 782 25.69 46.14 -5.16
C ARG A 782 25.98 47.61 -4.83
N THR A 783 26.98 47.91 -4.01
CA THR A 783 27.37 49.28 -3.67
C THR A 783 27.80 50.07 -4.91
N ASN A 784 28.60 49.47 -5.80
CA ASN A 784 29.02 50.10 -7.05
C ASN A 784 27.83 50.39 -7.98
N ILE A 785 26.83 49.51 -8.04
CA ILE A 785 25.60 49.73 -8.81
C ILE A 785 24.79 50.91 -8.24
N VAL A 786 24.67 51.03 -6.91
CA VAL A 786 23.97 52.17 -6.27
C VAL A 786 24.68 53.49 -6.59
N GLN A 787 26.02 53.55 -6.48
CA GLN A 787 26.80 54.74 -6.85
C GLN A 787 26.67 55.10 -8.34
N LEU A 788 26.60 54.11 -9.23
CA LEU A 788 26.40 54.35 -10.65
C LEU A 788 25.01 54.94 -10.94
N LEU A 789 23.97 54.41 -10.28
CA LEU A 789 22.59 54.92 -10.40
C LEU A 789 22.47 56.36 -9.89
N GLN A 790 23.14 56.70 -8.78
CA GLN A 790 23.21 58.08 -8.28
C GLN A 790 23.83 59.03 -9.32
N LYS A 791 24.98 58.68 -9.90
CA LYS A 791 25.62 59.49 -10.96
C LYS A 791 24.76 59.64 -12.21
N VAL A 792 24.05 58.59 -12.63
CA VAL A 792 23.08 58.66 -13.75
C VAL A 792 21.94 59.63 -13.43
N GLN A 793 21.50 59.69 -12.16
CA GLN A 793 20.46 60.61 -11.71
C GLN A 793 20.95 62.07 -11.63
N GLU A 794 22.20 62.31 -11.21
CA GLU A 794 22.85 63.63 -11.26
C GLU A 794 23.01 64.15 -12.69
N VAL A 795 23.49 63.30 -13.62
CA VAL A 795 23.58 63.62 -15.06
C VAL A 795 22.19 63.93 -15.63
N ARG A 796 21.17 63.14 -15.28
CA ARG A 796 19.77 63.41 -15.70
C ARG A 796 19.26 64.76 -15.18
N CYS A 797 19.50 65.09 -13.90
CA CYS A 797 19.15 66.40 -13.34
C CYS A 797 19.91 67.54 -14.04
N THR A 798 21.16 67.32 -14.44
CA THR A 798 21.97 68.31 -15.17
C THR A 798 21.41 68.55 -16.58
N ILE A 799 21.09 67.48 -17.31
CA ILE A 799 20.44 67.57 -18.64
C ILE A 799 19.10 68.29 -18.55
N VAL A 800 18.25 67.97 -17.55
CA VAL A 800 16.97 68.65 -17.34
C VAL A 800 17.17 70.14 -17.06
N LYS A 801 18.16 70.54 -16.24
CA LYS A 801 18.49 71.96 -16.02
C LYS A 801 18.95 72.66 -17.31
N VAL A 802 19.80 72.02 -18.13
CA VAL A 802 20.26 72.58 -19.41
C VAL A 802 19.09 72.78 -20.38
N LEU A 803 18.20 71.80 -20.51
CA LEU A 803 17.00 71.91 -21.35
C LEU A 803 16.06 73.02 -20.85
N TYR A 804 15.86 73.14 -19.53
CA TYR A 804 15.05 74.20 -18.93
C TYR A 804 15.63 75.60 -19.19
N PHE A 805 16.96 75.76 -19.08
CA PHE A 805 17.63 77.02 -19.42
C PHE A 805 17.61 77.34 -20.92
N GLN A 806 17.51 76.34 -21.80
CA GLN A 806 17.30 76.55 -23.24
C GLN A 806 15.86 76.97 -23.56
N ASP A 807 14.86 76.43 -22.86
CA ASP A 807 13.45 76.81 -23.04
C ASP A 807 13.16 78.22 -22.48
N VAL A 808 13.78 78.58 -21.34
CA VAL A 808 13.74 79.94 -20.76
C VAL A 808 14.51 80.97 -21.60
N ARG A 809 15.37 80.54 -22.53
CA ARG A 809 15.99 81.42 -23.56
C ARG A 809 15.20 81.49 -24.88
N ARG A 810 14.06 80.79 -24.98
CA ARG A 810 13.17 80.79 -26.15
C ARG A 810 11.83 81.49 -25.90
N LYS A 811 11.66 82.04 -24.70
CA LYS A 811 10.54 82.90 -24.27
C LYS A 811 11.09 84.27 -23.90
#